data_AF-A0ABD3MRD9-F1
#
_entry.id   AF-A0ABD3MRD9-F1
#
_cell.length_a   1.000
_cell.length_b   1.000
_cell.length_c   1.000
_cell.angle_alpha   90.00
_cell.angle_beta   90.00
_cell.angle_gamma   90.00
#
_symmetry.space_group_name_H-M   'P 1'
#
loop_
_entity.id
_entity.type
_entity.pdbx_description
1 polymer ?
#
loop_
_entity_poly.entity_id
_entity_poly.type
_entity_poly.pdbx_seq_one_letter_code
_entity_poly.pdbx_strand_id
1 'polypeptide(L)'
;MDSIKESTAIKGNKLKDLKKSLRVFKKISKDSVSRSFSTSSSIDDDAAYHRSSSLTVSEYGEEDALVDKFGFVIDVSETDRSTENGSVIDEGGDGKGSTIKGFGSLFQFRRSSLIKDKSLRAQVSEEKNRGWPEMLGLDTIIAKKENVYKDLVAMFDPDQDIDPALQDEYKIIWDGIERDLRRTFPKHTMFRSSQVDEASTDENTEEEGYGTQALRRVLRAYSIYDKEIGYCQGMNFISGMMLMFLTEEESFWLLVVVMNDEPFKLREVFSKDLTGTHEVLYIADKLCQSFLPDLHEHFENEQVHSSMFTTQWLMTIYSSTFPFELVSRVWDEFLSSGWKIVYQTLIALLKFAQKDGNLLSCNMEEILTYLRNFQSKINADEILALAEQVPLKQRHIQRYASEFRKMLENGELLVQEVYKGSDSVSVTSSLNMGSNIGKVHRFIVKLKRVKRDISVQDLSPKLVPVVGSAKFAVLLNNALSPEECAGMLKRSKGERFQDIHVGKSKSNEDTLARFNRAVVDDMELAYVLYDRVVGALEDISELWERFSEASWTQKNSNVPIKATRLNSKFHFLKYGFGDFTVPLRDGQFTSGEEKSFITMQVYLNDGFKGGLTSFRGAKKHFDVKTKPGSILLFDQELRHEECEVVKGRRHVLRSEVMFAPHKSDYQYESTL
;
A
#
# COMPACT_ATOMS: atom_id res chain seq x y z
N MET A 1 16.58 -14.54 -35.95
CA MET A 1 16.40 -13.19 -36.55
C MET A 1 15.03 -13.01 -37.19
N ASP A 2 14.40 -14.06 -37.74
CA ASP A 2 13.08 -13.91 -38.38
C ASP A 2 11.90 -13.79 -37.41
N SER A 3 11.96 -14.38 -36.20
CA SER A 3 10.92 -14.15 -35.17
C SER A 3 10.92 -12.72 -34.57
N ILE A 4 12.07 -12.03 -34.63
CA ILE A 4 12.17 -10.62 -34.20
C ILE A 4 11.54 -9.68 -35.25
N LYS A 5 11.61 -10.05 -36.54
CA LYS A 5 11.00 -9.31 -37.66
C LYS A 5 9.47 -9.46 -37.69
N GLU A 6 8.94 -10.64 -37.35
CA GLU A 6 7.48 -10.84 -37.22
C GLU A 6 6.88 -10.07 -36.04
N SER A 7 7.56 -10.03 -34.88
CA SER A 7 7.10 -9.26 -33.71
C SER A 7 7.11 -7.74 -33.97
N THR A 8 8.09 -7.23 -34.71
CA THR A 8 8.12 -5.80 -35.10
C THR A 8 7.08 -5.45 -36.18
N ALA A 9 6.77 -6.38 -37.09
CA ALA A 9 5.73 -6.19 -38.10
C ALA A 9 4.31 -6.16 -37.48
N ILE A 10 4.02 -7.03 -36.50
CA ILE A 10 2.74 -7.06 -35.78
C ILE A 10 2.57 -5.79 -34.92
N LYS A 11 3.64 -5.31 -34.25
CA LYS A 11 3.63 -4.03 -33.50
C LYS A 11 3.41 -2.82 -34.41
N GLY A 12 3.96 -2.83 -35.63
CA GLY A 12 3.78 -1.78 -36.61
C GLY A 12 2.35 -1.68 -37.17
N ASN A 13 1.68 -2.81 -37.35
CA ASN A 13 0.30 -2.87 -37.84
C ASN A 13 -0.72 -2.47 -36.76
N LYS A 14 -0.59 -2.95 -35.52
CA LYS A 14 -1.47 -2.52 -34.41
C LYS A 14 -1.40 -1.01 -34.14
N LEU A 15 -0.21 -0.41 -34.19
CA LEU A 15 -0.04 1.04 -34.02
C LEU A 15 -0.60 1.86 -35.20
N LYS A 16 -0.58 1.30 -36.41
CA LYS A 16 -1.20 1.92 -37.60
C LYS A 16 -2.72 1.83 -37.52
N ASP A 17 -3.27 0.72 -37.05
CA ASP A 17 -4.71 0.53 -36.86
C ASP A 17 -5.23 1.45 -35.75
N LEU A 18 -4.52 1.58 -34.63
CA LEU A 18 -4.86 2.54 -33.57
C LEU A 18 -4.85 3.99 -34.08
N LYS A 19 -3.84 4.38 -34.89
CA LYS A 19 -3.77 5.71 -35.52
C LYS A 19 -4.84 5.92 -36.59
N LYS A 20 -5.31 4.85 -37.25
CA LYS A 20 -6.38 4.88 -38.24
C LYS A 20 -7.74 5.05 -37.54
N SER A 21 -7.99 4.31 -36.47
CA SER A 21 -9.17 4.47 -35.60
C SER A 21 -9.23 5.87 -34.99
N LEU A 22 -8.10 6.41 -34.48
CA LEU A 22 -8.02 7.80 -33.98
C LEU A 22 -8.33 8.86 -35.06
N ARG A 23 -7.99 8.60 -36.33
CA ARG A 23 -8.31 9.51 -37.45
C ARG A 23 -9.77 9.42 -37.87
N VAL A 24 -10.36 8.23 -37.85
CA VAL A 24 -11.78 8.01 -38.12
C VAL A 24 -12.62 8.68 -37.03
N PHE A 25 -12.23 8.52 -35.76
CA PHE A 25 -12.92 9.16 -34.63
C PHE A 25 -12.83 10.70 -34.67
N LYS A 26 -11.65 11.25 -35.00
CA LYS A 26 -11.50 12.72 -35.25
C LYS A 26 -12.31 13.24 -36.44
N LYS A 27 -12.67 12.37 -37.39
CA LYS A 27 -13.50 12.72 -38.54
C LYS A 27 -14.99 12.67 -38.18
N ILE A 28 -15.43 11.63 -37.47
CA ILE A 28 -16.81 11.49 -36.97
C ILE A 28 -17.17 12.61 -35.99
N SER A 29 -16.24 12.97 -35.09
CA SER A 29 -16.39 14.08 -34.14
C SER A 29 -16.47 15.46 -34.84
N LYS A 30 -15.86 15.62 -36.02
CA LYS A 30 -16.00 16.84 -36.83
C LYS A 30 -17.33 16.90 -37.58
N ASP A 31 -17.80 15.76 -38.09
CA ASP A 31 -19.00 15.70 -38.91
C ASP A 31 -20.29 15.82 -38.06
N SER A 32 -20.26 15.37 -36.80
CA SER A 32 -21.38 15.48 -35.84
C SER A 32 -21.64 16.89 -35.30
N VAL A 33 -20.68 17.82 -35.43
CA VAL A 33 -20.88 19.24 -35.10
C VAL A 33 -21.63 20.01 -36.20
N SER A 34 -21.86 19.39 -37.38
CA SER A 34 -22.36 20.09 -38.58
C SER A 34 -23.78 19.72 -39.03
N ARG A 35 -24.53 18.88 -38.29
CA ARG A 35 -25.92 18.53 -38.67
C ARG A 35 -26.92 18.81 -37.55
N SER A 36 -27.50 20.01 -37.60
CA SER A 36 -28.90 20.19 -37.23
C SER A 36 -29.77 19.49 -38.28
N PHE A 37 -30.67 18.59 -37.89
CA PHE A 37 -32.11 18.60 -38.26
C PHE A 37 -32.85 17.28 -37.98
N SER A 38 -34.07 17.48 -37.47
CA SER A 38 -35.33 16.75 -37.69
C SER A 38 -35.44 15.25 -37.48
N THR A 39 -36.35 14.92 -36.58
CA THR A 39 -37.15 13.69 -36.46
C THR A 39 -37.76 13.21 -37.78
N SER A 40 -37.58 11.93 -38.09
CA SER A 40 -38.60 11.11 -38.76
C SER A 40 -38.44 9.64 -38.38
N SER A 41 -39.52 9.05 -37.93
CA SER A 41 -39.75 7.65 -37.58
C SER A 41 -39.48 6.66 -38.72
N SER A 42 -38.90 5.50 -38.42
CA SER A 42 -39.53 4.16 -38.59
C SER A 42 -38.50 3.02 -38.59
N ILE A 43 -38.78 2.00 -37.75
CA ILE A 43 -38.52 0.55 -37.92
C ILE A 43 -37.06 0.06 -37.80
N ASP A 44 -36.73 -0.50 -36.63
CA ASP A 44 -36.59 -1.96 -36.41
C ASP A 44 -36.31 -2.20 -34.91
N ASP A 45 -37.40 -2.40 -34.15
CA ASP A 45 -37.42 -2.81 -32.75
C ASP A 45 -37.15 -4.32 -32.67
N ASP A 46 -35.95 -4.73 -32.23
CA ASP A 46 -35.72 -6.05 -31.60
C ASP A 46 -34.28 -6.23 -31.05
N ALA A 47 -33.33 -5.32 -31.35
CA ALA A 47 -31.96 -5.38 -30.81
C ALA A 47 -31.71 -4.47 -29.58
N ALA A 48 -32.72 -3.70 -29.13
CA ALA A 48 -32.58 -2.71 -28.06
C ALA A 48 -32.86 -3.25 -26.64
N TYR A 49 -33.40 -4.46 -26.51
CA TYR A 49 -33.90 -4.97 -25.22
C TYR A 49 -32.81 -5.53 -24.28
N HIS A 50 -31.55 -5.67 -24.75
CA HIS A 50 -30.42 -6.13 -23.92
C HIS A 50 -29.34 -5.07 -23.69
N ARG A 51 -29.59 -3.79 -24.00
CA ARG A 51 -28.66 -2.68 -23.77
C ARG A 51 -29.19 -1.55 -22.87
N SER A 52 -30.33 -1.75 -22.20
CA SER A 52 -30.91 -0.74 -21.28
C SER A 52 -30.77 -1.07 -19.78
N SER A 53 -29.86 -1.97 -19.41
CA SER A 53 -29.55 -2.27 -18.00
C SER A 53 -28.23 -1.64 -17.55
N SER A 54 -27.83 -0.52 -18.15
CA SER A 54 -26.95 0.43 -17.48
C SER A 54 -27.80 1.13 -16.43
N LEU A 55 -27.64 0.73 -15.17
CA LEU A 55 -28.27 1.38 -14.02
C LEU A 55 -27.86 2.86 -14.01
N THR A 56 -28.68 3.71 -14.62
CA THR A 56 -28.64 5.15 -14.39
C THR A 56 -28.99 5.37 -12.92
N VAL A 57 -28.20 6.20 -12.23
CA VAL A 57 -28.43 6.61 -10.84
C VAL A 57 -29.69 7.49 -10.74
N SER A 58 -30.87 6.93 -11.00
CA SER A 58 -32.11 7.69 -11.06
C SER A 58 -33.28 7.12 -10.25
N GLU A 59 -33.19 5.94 -9.64
CA GLU A 59 -34.32 5.40 -8.87
C GLU A 59 -33.88 4.66 -7.59
N TYR A 60 -33.26 5.38 -6.64
CA TYR A 60 -33.25 4.94 -5.25
C TYR A 60 -33.45 6.18 -4.36
N GLY A 61 -34.46 6.11 -3.52
CA GLY A 61 -34.90 7.21 -2.66
C GLY A 61 -33.93 7.45 -1.52
N GLU A 62 -33.49 8.69 -1.40
CA GLU A 62 -33.13 9.36 -0.15
C GLU A 62 -33.37 10.85 -0.40
N GLU A 63 -34.27 11.46 0.37
CA GLU A 63 -34.45 12.91 0.40
C GLU A 63 -33.18 13.59 0.99
N ASP A 64 -32.80 14.74 0.42
CA ASP A 64 -31.99 15.81 1.02
C ASP A 64 -30.44 15.71 1.16
N ALA A 65 -29.74 14.79 0.51
CA ALA A 65 -28.26 14.91 0.38
C ALA A 65 -27.85 15.68 -0.89
N LEU A 66 -27.22 16.85 -0.74
CA LEU A 66 -26.58 17.56 -1.86
C LEU A 66 -25.37 16.75 -2.34
N VAL A 67 -25.38 16.33 -3.61
CA VAL A 67 -24.28 15.59 -4.24
C VAL A 67 -23.68 16.35 -5.42
N ASP A 68 -22.40 16.15 -5.69
CA ASP A 68 -21.74 16.70 -6.88
C ASP A 68 -22.10 15.91 -8.16
N LYS A 69 -21.59 16.38 -9.30
CA LYS A 69 -21.86 15.76 -10.62
C LYS A 69 -21.28 14.35 -10.80
N PHE A 70 -20.46 13.87 -9.87
CA PHE A 70 -19.95 12.50 -9.87
C PHE A 70 -20.67 11.61 -8.87
N GLY A 71 -21.35 12.18 -7.87
CA GLY A 71 -22.08 11.43 -6.84
C GLY A 71 -21.40 11.46 -5.47
N PHE A 72 -20.51 12.41 -5.21
CA PHE A 72 -19.97 12.65 -3.86
C PHE A 72 -20.91 13.55 -3.06
N VAL A 73 -21.21 13.16 -1.82
CA VAL A 73 -22.00 13.96 -0.88
C VAL A 73 -21.19 15.20 -0.48
N ILE A 74 -21.85 16.36 -0.58
CA ILE A 74 -21.33 17.68 -0.21
C ILE A 74 -21.83 17.99 1.20
N ASP A 75 -20.91 18.26 2.12
CA ASP A 75 -21.24 18.69 3.47
C ASP A 75 -21.56 20.19 3.48
N VAL A 76 -22.81 20.56 3.76
CA VAL A 76 -23.31 21.95 3.70
C VAL A 76 -22.85 22.77 4.92
N SER A 77 -22.17 22.15 5.90
CA SER A 77 -21.72 22.82 7.12
C SER A 77 -20.41 23.62 6.98
N GLU A 78 -19.70 23.53 5.85
CA GLU A 78 -18.43 24.25 5.61
C GLU A 78 -18.53 25.43 4.63
N THR A 79 -19.69 25.67 4.01
CA THR A 79 -19.91 26.86 3.16
C THR A 79 -20.60 27.97 3.93
N ASP A 80 -19.83 28.76 4.68
CA ASP A 80 -20.09 30.20 4.85
C ASP A 80 -18.91 30.91 5.54
N ARG A 81 -18.14 31.71 4.78
CA ARG A 81 -17.41 32.95 5.18
C ARG A 81 -16.37 33.46 4.15
N SER A 82 -16.66 33.43 2.85
CA SER A 82 -15.83 34.18 1.89
C SER A 82 -16.54 34.58 0.59
N THR A 83 -17.79 35.03 0.67
CA THR A 83 -18.48 35.74 -0.43
C THR A 83 -19.28 36.92 0.11
N GLU A 84 -18.60 37.86 0.76
CA GLU A 84 -19.04 39.25 0.82
C GLU A 84 -17.83 40.12 0.47
N ASN A 85 -17.68 40.42 -0.83
CA ASN A 85 -17.00 41.56 -1.45
C ASN A 85 -16.50 41.16 -2.84
N GLY A 86 -17.41 41.21 -3.80
CA GLY A 86 -17.12 41.09 -5.22
C GLY A 86 -18.21 41.83 -5.99
N SER A 87 -17.96 43.12 -6.22
CA SER A 87 -18.81 44.07 -6.93
C SER A 87 -19.42 43.50 -8.21
N VAL A 88 -20.71 43.75 -8.38
CA VAL A 88 -21.42 43.72 -9.66
C VAL A 88 -20.62 44.52 -10.69
N ILE A 89 -20.07 43.83 -11.70
CA ILE A 89 -19.61 44.46 -12.93
C ILE A 89 -20.58 44.03 -14.01
N ASP A 90 -21.22 45.05 -14.56
CA ASP A 90 -22.22 45.08 -15.62
C ASP A 90 -21.74 44.35 -16.89
N GLU A 91 -22.61 43.51 -17.46
CA GLU A 91 -22.38 42.86 -18.75
C GLU A 91 -22.60 43.88 -19.88
N GLY A 92 -21.52 44.34 -20.50
CA GLY A 92 -21.59 45.13 -21.72
C GLY A 92 -20.24 45.18 -22.43
N GLY A 93 -20.04 44.36 -23.46
CA GLY A 93 -18.93 44.53 -24.39
C GLY A 93 -18.53 43.26 -25.13
N ASP A 94 -18.90 43.19 -26.41
CA ASP A 94 -18.38 42.24 -27.40
C ASP A 94 -16.86 42.09 -27.35
N GLY A 95 -16.38 40.87 -27.08
CA GLY A 95 -14.97 40.52 -27.07
C GLY A 95 -14.76 39.08 -27.53
N LYS A 96 -14.35 38.92 -28.80
CA LYS A 96 -13.98 37.66 -29.46
C LYS A 96 -13.21 36.71 -28.53
N GLY A 97 -13.88 35.65 -28.07
CA GLY A 97 -13.23 34.53 -27.39
C GLY A 97 -12.27 33.81 -28.34
N SER A 98 -10.97 33.87 -28.05
CA SER A 98 -9.98 33.03 -28.71
C SER A 98 -10.29 31.56 -28.41
N THR A 99 -10.52 30.77 -29.46
CA THR A 99 -10.68 29.32 -29.38
C THR A 99 -9.43 28.69 -28.77
N ILE A 100 -9.52 28.28 -27.50
CA ILE A 100 -8.53 27.42 -26.84
C ILE A 100 -8.60 26.05 -27.55
N LYS A 101 -7.66 25.80 -28.46
CA LYS A 101 -7.41 24.48 -29.03
C LYS A 101 -6.34 23.80 -28.18
N GLY A 102 -6.76 23.01 -27.21
CA GLY A 102 -5.85 22.31 -26.31
C GLY A 102 -6.59 21.50 -25.26
N PHE A 103 -6.17 20.25 -25.05
CA PHE A 103 -6.51 19.33 -23.94
C PHE A 103 -7.94 18.81 -23.72
N GLY A 104 -8.99 19.37 -24.36
CA GLY A 104 -10.38 18.96 -24.06
C GLY A 104 -11.31 18.68 -25.24
N SER A 105 -10.83 18.46 -26.48
CA SER A 105 -11.75 18.40 -27.63
C SER A 105 -12.60 17.12 -27.73
N LEU A 106 -12.42 16.15 -26.84
CA LEU A 106 -13.26 14.94 -26.80
C LEU A 106 -14.46 15.09 -25.86
N PHE A 107 -14.35 15.88 -24.78
CA PHE A 107 -15.40 16.08 -23.78
C PHE A 107 -15.30 17.49 -23.19
N GLN A 108 -16.08 18.45 -23.71
CA GLN A 108 -16.11 19.85 -23.22
C GLN A 108 -17.29 20.06 -22.26
N PHE A 109 -17.02 20.31 -20.97
CA PHE A 109 -18.02 20.78 -20.01
C PHE A 109 -17.85 22.27 -19.69
N ARG A 110 -18.98 22.99 -19.57
CA ARG A 110 -19.05 24.39 -19.13
C ARG A 110 -19.08 24.49 -17.59
N ARG A 111 -18.52 25.60 -17.09
CA ARG A 111 -18.44 26.00 -15.67
C ARG A 111 -19.80 25.97 -14.94
N SER A 112 -19.93 25.14 -13.92
CA SER A 112 -20.49 25.51 -12.61
C SER A 112 -20.20 24.41 -11.58
N SER A 113 -19.88 24.80 -10.34
CA SER A 113 -19.39 23.92 -9.26
C SER A 113 -20.50 23.36 -8.36
N LEU A 114 -21.75 23.82 -8.53
CA LEU A 114 -22.92 23.37 -7.78
C LEU A 114 -24.08 23.25 -8.76
N ILE A 115 -24.58 22.03 -8.97
CA ILE A 115 -25.58 21.77 -10.00
C ILE A 115 -26.59 20.75 -9.48
N LYS A 116 -27.84 21.18 -9.27
CA LYS A 116 -29.00 20.30 -9.02
C LYS A 116 -29.48 19.56 -10.28
N ASP A 117 -28.83 19.78 -11.42
CA ASP A 117 -29.24 19.28 -12.72
C ASP A 117 -28.73 17.84 -12.96
N LYS A 118 -29.63 16.87 -12.77
CA LYS A 118 -29.41 15.45 -13.07
C LYS A 118 -28.92 15.21 -14.51
N SER A 119 -29.21 16.14 -15.44
CA SER A 119 -28.82 16.06 -16.85
C SER A 119 -27.30 16.04 -17.06
N LEU A 120 -26.55 16.87 -16.32
CA LEU A 120 -25.10 16.96 -16.49
C LEU A 120 -24.36 15.73 -15.95
N ARG A 121 -24.81 15.19 -14.81
CA ARG A 121 -24.30 13.94 -14.24
C ARG A 121 -24.51 12.77 -15.20
N ALA A 122 -25.72 12.68 -15.77
CA ALA A 122 -26.03 11.67 -16.77
C ALA A 122 -25.12 11.80 -17.98
N GLN A 123 -24.86 13.02 -18.47
CA GLN A 123 -23.99 13.28 -19.61
C GLN A 123 -22.52 12.91 -19.35
N VAL A 124 -21.94 13.33 -18.21
CA VAL A 124 -20.54 12.97 -17.84
C VAL A 124 -20.38 11.47 -17.72
N SER A 125 -21.35 10.79 -17.08
CA SER A 125 -21.34 9.34 -16.97
C SER A 125 -21.47 8.72 -18.36
N GLU A 126 -22.50 9.03 -19.13
CA GLU A 126 -22.76 8.43 -20.46
C GLU A 126 -21.54 8.53 -21.40
N GLU A 127 -20.87 9.68 -21.42
CA GLU A 127 -19.67 9.90 -22.22
C GLU A 127 -18.51 8.98 -21.83
N LYS A 128 -18.26 8.80 -20.52
CA LYS A 128 -17.19 7.93 -20.00
C LYS A 128 -17.56 6.46 -20.12
N ASN A 129 -18.79 6.12 -19.75
CA ASN A 129 -19.38 4.79 -19.83
C ASN A 129 -19.26 4.22 -21.25
N ARG A 130 -19.42 5.05 -22.29
CA ARG A 130 -19.23 4.63 -23.68
C ARG A 130 -17.79 4.79 -24.18
N GLY A 131 -17.14 5.91 -23.83
CA GLY A 131 -15.85 6.29 -24.39
C GLY A 131 -14.69 5.39 -23.96
N TRP A 132 -14.63 4.99 -22.68
CA TRP A 132 -13.53 4.16 -22.19
C TRP A 132 -13.57 2.73 -22.78
N PRO A 133 -14.72 2.02 -22.78
CA PRO A 133 -14.80 0.70 -23.40
C PRO A 133 -14.50 0.71 -24.89
N GLU A 134 -15.03 1.69 -25.63
CA GLU A 134 -14.82 1.80 -27.08
C GLU A 134 -13.34 2.05 -27.42
N MET A 135 -12.69 2.97 -26.69
CA MET A 135 -11.29 3.34 -26.93
C MET A 135 -10.33 2.15 -26.76
N LEU A 136 -10.62 1.26 -25.82
CA LEU A 136 -9.77 0.12 -25.48
C LEU A 136 -10.29 -1.21 -26.05
N GLY A 137 -11.44 -1.18 -26.73
CA GLY A 137 -12.08 -2.35 -27.33
C GLY A 137 -12.52 -3.39 -26.29
N LEU A 138 -12.99 -2.95 -25.11
CA LEU A 138 -13.41 -3.85 -24.03
C LEU A 138 -14.53 -4.80 -24.48
N ASP A 139 -15.48 -4.33 -25.30
CA ASP A 139 -16.53 -5.18 -25.89
C ASP A 139 -15.95 -6.40 -26.61
N THR A 140 -14.84 -6.20 -27.33
CA THR A 140 -14.16 -7.30 -28.06
C THR A 140 -13.45 -8.24 -27.09
N ILE A 141 -12.92 -7.74 -25.98
CA ILE A 141 -12.27 -8.55 -24.94
C ILE A 141 -13.32 -9.40 -24.23
N ILE A 142 -14.41 -8.78 -23.77
CA ILE A 142 -15.53 -9.43 -23.09
C ILE A 142 -16.12 -10.53 -23.99
N ALA A 143 -16.40 -10.23 -25.26
CA ALA A 143 -16.91 -11.22 -26.21
C ALA A 143 -15.96 -12.40 -26.45
N LYS A 144 -14.64 -12.20 -26.36
CA LYS A 144 -13.63 -13.27 -26.52
C LYS A 144 -13.36 -14.05 -25.24
N LYS A 145 -13.66 -13.46 -24.09
CA LYS A 145 -13.41 -14.00 -22.75
C LYS A 145 -14.72 -14.21 -22.01
N GLU A 146 -15.71 -14.69 -22.76
CA GLU A 146 -17.06 -14.92 -22.25
C GLU A 146 -17.01 -15.82 -21.01
N ASN A 147 -17.80 -15.46 -19.99
CA ASN A 147 -17.92 -16.13 -18.70
C ASN A 147 -16.68 -16.15 -17.81
N VAL A 148 -15.49 -15.75 -18.27
CA VAL A 148 -14.28 -15.76 -17.42
C VAL A 148 -14.47 -14.96 -16.14
N TYR A 149 -15.06 -13.76 -16.22
CA TYR A 149 -15.32 -12.96 -15.02
C TYR A 149 -16.33 -13.64 -14.08
N LYS A 150 -17.40 -14.20 -14.63
CA LYS A 150 -18.44 -14.92 -13.86
C LYS A 150 -17.87 -16.16 -13.17
N ASP A 151 -17.04 -16.92 -13.88
CA ASP A 151 -16.37 -18.10 -13.36
C ASP A 151 -15.43 -17.74 -12.20
N LEU A 152 -14.68 -16.64 -12.32
CA LEU A 152 -13.82 -16.15 -11.23
C LEU A 152 -14.64 -15.74 -10.01
N VAL A 153 -15.77 -15.04 -10.20
CA VAL A 153 -16.67 -14.64 -9.09
C VAL A 153 -17.26 -15.86 -8.40
N ALA A 154 -17.66 -16.88 -9.16
CA ALA A 154 -18.20 -18.13 -8.60
C ALA A 154 -17.21 -18.86 -7.67
N MET A 155 -15.90 -18.66 -7.85
CA MET A 155 -14.88 -19.29 -6.99
C MET A 155 -14.88 -18.77 -5.54
N PHE A 156 -15.53 -17.64 -5.25
CA PHE A 156 -15.58 -17.04 -3.92
C PHE A 156 -16.97 -16.52 -3.55
N ASP A 157 -18.00 -17.01 -4.25
CA ASP A 157 -19.39 -16.67 -4.00
C ASP A 157 -19.79 -17.17 -2.60
N PRO A 158 -20.27 -16.31 -1.69
CA PRO A 158 -20.67 -16.71 -0.35
C PRO A 158 -21.83 -17.74 -0.32
N ASP A 159 -22.62 -17.85 -1.39
CA ASP A 159 -23.73 -18.81 -1.49
C ASP A 159 -23.31 -20.18 -2.05
N GLN A 160 -22.03 -20.35 -2.41
CA GLN A 160 -21.47 -21.62 -2.86
C GLN A 160 -20.53 -22.24 -1.82
N ASP A 161 -20.44 -23.56 -1.79
CA ASP A 161 -19.42 -24.27 -1.02
C ASP A 161 -18.02 -23.96 -1.61
N ILE A 162 -17.39 -22.91 -1.10
CA ILE A 162 -16.02 -22.51 -1.49
C ILE A 162 -15.06 -23.64 -1.08
N ASP A 163 -14.15 -24.02 -1.98
CA ASP A 163 -13.08 -24.96 -1.65
C ASP A 163 -12.27 -24.43 -0.45
N PRO A 164 -12.24 -25.15 0.69
CA PRO A 164 -11.50 -24.72 1.88
C PRO A 164 -10.02 -24.43 1.60
N ALA A 165 -9.42 -25.11 0.63
CA ALA A 165 -8.02 -24.87 0.25
C ALA A 165 -7.83 -23.49 -0.43
N LEU A 166 -8.77 -23.06 -1.27
CA LEU A 166 -8.77 -21.72 -1.86
C LEU A 166 -9.03 -20.65 -0.79
N GLN A 167 -9.92 -20.94 0.16
CA GLN A 167 -10.22 -19.99 1.24
C GLN A 167 -8.97 -19.70 2.09
N ASP A 168 -8.16 -20.71 2.41
CA ASP A 168 -6.90 -20.54 3.14
C ASP A 168 -5.80 -19.86 2.30
N GLU A 169 -5.69 -20.18 1.00
CA GLU A 169 -4.71 -19.59 0.08
C GLU A 169 -4.92 -18.06 -0.07
N TYR A 170 -6.17 -17.63 -0.24
CA TYR A 170 -6.48 -16.22 -0.52
C TYR A 170 -6.91 -15.42 0.72
N LYS A 171 -7.03 -16.05 1.90
CA LYS A 171 -7.48 -15.39 3.14
C LYS A 171 -6.76 -14.07 3.40
N ILE A 172 -5.44 -14.08 3.37
CA ILE A 172 -4.62 -12.89 3.67
C ILE A 172 -4.87 -11.77 2.65
N ILE A 173 -5.02 -12.14 1.37
CA ILE A 173 -5.25 -11.21 0.26
C ILE A 173 -6.64 -10.59 0.41
N TRP A 174 -7.66 -11.40 0.65
CA TRP A 174 -9.05 -10.95 0.78
C TRP A 174 -9.28 -10.16 2.06
N ASP A 175 -8.64 -10.52 3.18
CA ASP A 175 -8.63 -9.69 4.40
C ASP A 175 -8.00 -8.32 4.12
N GLY A 176 -6.98 -8.27 3.25
CA GLY A 176 -6.39 -7.03 2.75
C GLY A 176 -7.39 -6.18 1.96
N ILE A 177 -8.14 -6.81 1.05
CA ILE A 177 -9.21 -6.16 0.28
C ILE A 177 -10.28 -5.59 1.22
N GLU A 178 -10.82 -6.37 2.18
CA GLU A 178 -11.90 -5.92 3.08
C GLU A 178 -11.52 -4.68 3.90
N ARG A 179 -10.27 -4.57 4.35
CA ARG A 179 -9.79 -3.36 5.06
C ARG A 179 -9.82 -2.13 4.16
N ASP A 180 -9.56 -2.31 2.87
CA ASP A 180 -9.44 -1.22 1.91
C ASP A 180 -10.79 -0.79 1.33
N LEU A 181 -11.76 -1.70 1.25
CA LEU A 181 -13.13 -1.38 0.84
C LEU A 181 -13.72 -0.24 1.68
N ARG A 182 -13.60 -0.31 3.01
CA ARG A 182 -14.18 0.68 3.96
C ARG A 182 -13.66 2.10 3.79
N ARG A 183 -12.47 2.27 3.23
CA ARG A 183 -11.81 3.57 3.04
C ARG A 183 -11.80 4.02 1.57
N THR A 184 -12.48 3.29 0.69
CA THR A 184 -12.56 3.61 -0.74
C THR A 184 -13.77 4.50 -1.02
N PHE A 185 -13.52 5.76 -1.36
CA PHE A 185 -14.57 6.76 -1.69
C PHE A 185 -15.77 6.78 -0.72
N PRO A 186 -15.56 6.87 0.62
CA PRO A 186 -16.64 6.72 1.60
C PRO A 186 -17.74 7.80 1.52
N LYS A 187 -17.45 8.94 0.87
CA LYS A 187 -18.40 10.03 0.64
C LYS A 187 -19.24 9.86 -0.63
N HIS A 188 -18.97 8.85 -1.45
CA HIS A 188 -19.65 8.64 -2.72
C HIS A 188 -20.90 7.78 -2.53
N THR A 189 -22.03 8.15 -3.13
CA THR A 189 -23.33 7.49 -2.89
C THR A 189 -23.33 5.99 -3.22
N MET A 190 -22.51 5.57 -4.19
CA MET A 190 -22.41 4.15 -4.58
C MET A 190 -21.69 3.28 -3.53
N PHE A 191 -20.79 3.86 -2.74
CA PHE A 191 -19.92 3.15 -1.80
C PHE A 191 -20.34 3.33 -0.34
N ARG A 192 -21.18 4.33 -0.06
CA ARG A 192 -21.77 4.57 1.26
C ARG A 192 -22.81 3.47 1.59
N SER A 193 -22.82 2.99 2.83
CA SER A 193 -23.92 2.15 3.34
C SER A 193 -25.16 3.01 3.59
N SER A 194 -26.33 2.52 3.19
CA SER A 194 -27.60 3.18 3.50
C SER A 194 -27.82 3.12 5.00
N GLN A 195 -28.13 4.27 5.63
CA GLN A 195 -28.59 4.26 7.01
C GLN A 195 -29.98 3.66 7.02
N VAL A 196 -30.15 2.53 7.69
CA VAL A 196 -31.46 1.93 7.90
C VAL A 196 -32.29 2.91 8.73
N ASP A 197 -33.50 3.23 8.26
CA ASP A 197 -34.46 4.05 8.98
C ASP A 197 -34.57 3.61 10.45
N GLU A 198 -34.56 4.58 11.38
CA GLU A 198 -34.65 4.39 12.85
C GLU A 198 -35.90 3.62 13.33
N ALA A 199 -36.75 3.15 12.41
CA ALA A 199 -37.97 2.42 12.70
C ALA A 199 -37.85 0.88 12.61
N SER A 200 -36.70 0.30 12.23
CA SER A 200 -36.50 -1.15 12.22
C SER A 200 -35.57 -1.61 13.36
N THR A 201 -36.09 -2.47 14.22
CA THR A 201 -35.50 -2.89 15.51
C THR A 201 -34.46 -4.01 15.42
N ASP A 202 -33.87 -4.26 14.26
CA ASP A 202 -32.78 -5.24 14.11
C ASP A 202 -31.41 -4.53 14.09
N GLU A 203 -30.76 -4.49 15.25
CA GLU A 203 -29.48 -3.80 15.50
C GLU A 203 -28.24 -4.38 14.76
N ASN A 204 -28.40 -5.23 13.73
CA ASN A 204 -27.27 -5.98 13.14
C ASN A 204 -27.20 -6.09 11.60
N THR A 205 -28.00 -5.34 10.83
CA THR A 205 -27.90 -5.37 9.36
C THR A 205 -27.66 -3.98 8.79
N GLU A 206 -26.43 -3.48 8.90
CA GLU A 206 -25.95 -2.42 8.01
C GLU A 206 -25.89 -3.01 6.58
N GLU A 207 -26.84 -2.65 5.72
CA GLU A 207 -26.78 -3.05 4.31
C GLU A 207 -25.60 -2.33 3.63
N GLU A 208 -24.60 -3.11 3.25
CA GLU A 208 -23.41 -2.62 2.57
C GLU A 208 -23.76 -2.10 1.18
N GLY A 209 -23.27 -0.90 0.83
CA GLY A 209 -23.55 -0.26 -0.45
C GLY A 209 -23.15 -1.14 -1.65
N TYR A 210 -23.99 -1.16 -2.69
CA TYR A 210 -23.79 -1.99 -3.89
C TYR A 210 -22.40 -1.81 -4.53
N GLY A 211 -21.86 -0.59 -4.57
CA GLY A 211 -20.52 -0.33 -5.11
C GLY A 211 -19.41 -0.98 -4.31
N THR A 212 -19.56 -1.08 -2.99
CA THR A 212 -18.60 -1.76 -2.12
C THR A 212 -18.61 -3.28 -2.38
N GLN A 213 -19.80 -3.84 -2.60
CA GLN A 213 -19.94 -5.25 -2.97
C GLN A 213 -19.36 -5.54 -4.37
N ALA A 214 -19.64 -4.69 -5.36
CA ALA A 214 -19.07 -4.80 -6.71
C ALA A 214 -17.55 -4.67 -6.69
N LEU A 215 -17.01 -3.73 -5.92
CA LEU A 215 -15.57 -3.53 -5.76
C LEU A 215 -14.90 -4.75 -5.13
N ARG A 216 -15.52 -5.37 -4.12
CA ARG A 216 -15.06 -6.63 -3.54
C ARG A 216 -14.91 -7.70 -4.62
N ARG A 217 -15.96 -7.92 -5.43
CA ARG A 217 -15.96 -8.95 -6.48
C ARG A 217 -14.89 -8.69 -7.53
N VAL A 218 -14.78 -7.47 -8.02
CA VAL A 218 -13.74 -7.09 -9.01
C VAL A 218 -12.33 -7.36 -8.48
N LEU A 219 -12.02 -6.91 -7.26
CA LEU A 219 -10.68 -7.06 -6.69
C LEU A 219 -10.34 -8.51 -6.35
N ARG A 220 -11.30 -9.28 -5.81
CA ARG A 220 -11.11 -10.72 -5.55
C ARG A 220 -10.91 -11.49 -6.85
N ALA A 221 -11.76 -11.25 -7.86
CA ALA A 221 -11.60 -11.85 -9.18
C ALA A 221 -10.24 -11.52 -9.80
N TYR A 222 -9.78 -10.27 -9.71
CA TYR A 222 -8.46 -9.89 -10.19
C TYR A 222 -7.34 -10.61 -9.45
N SER A 223 -7.44 -10.74 -8.12
CA SER A 223 -6.41 -11.42 -7.31
C SER A 223 -6.24 -12.90 -7.67
N ILE A 224 -7.29 -13.53 -8.19
CA ILE A 224 -7.26 -14.92 -8.69
C ILE A 224 -6.77 -14.94 -10.13
N TYR A 225 -7.16 -13.96 -10.95
CA TYR A 225 -6.78 -13.86 -12.35
C TYR A 225 -5.27 -13.66 -12.54
N ASP A 226 -4.64 -12.79 -11.75
CA ASP A 226 -3.20 -12.55 -11.75
C ASP A 226 -2.60 -12.92 -10.39
N LYS A 227 -2.42 -14.22 -10.14
CA LYS A 227 -1.93 -14.77 -8.86
C LYS A 227 -0.53 -14.26 -8.45
N GLU A 228 0.29 -13.88 -9.43
CA GLU A 228 1.66 -13.42 -9.17
C GLU A 228 1.63 -12.07 -8.44
N ILE A 229 0.77 -11.16 -8.90
CA ILE A 229 0.52 -9.86 -8.26
C ILE A 229 -0.45 -10.01 -7.09
N GLY A 230 -1.55 -10.73 -7.30
CA GLY A 230 -2.67 -10.84 -6.37
C GLY A 230 -3.38 -9.50 -6.24
N TYR A 231 -3.52 -9.03 -4.99
CA TYR A 231 -4.01 -7.70 -4.68
C TYR A 231 -2.90 -6.87 -4.04
N CYS A 232 -2.65 -5.70 -4.60
CA CYS A 232 -1.82 -4.68 -3.98
C CYS A 232 -2.67 -3.48 -3.55
N GLN A 233 -2.35 -2.96 -2.38
CA GLN A 233 -2.98 -1.76 -1.84
C GLN A 233 -2.84 -0.58 -2.81
N GLY A 234 -3.94 0.16 -3.01
CA GLY A 234 -4.05 1.21 -4.01
C GLY A 234 -4.91 0.82 -5.22
N MET A 235 -4.96 -0.48 -5.55
CA MET A 235 -5.82 -0.99 -6.62
C MET A 235 -7.32 -0.73 -6.35
N ASN A 236 -7.71 -0.69 -5.07
CA ASN A 236 -9.08 -0.37 -4.66
C ASN A 236 -9.56 1.00 -5.17
N PHE A 237 -8.69 2.02 -5.17
CA PHE A 237 -9.07 3.35 -5.66
C PHE A 237 -9.17 3.40 -7.19
N ILE A 238 -8.31 2.64 -7.89
CA ILE A 238 -8.36 2.51 -9.35
C ILE A 238 -9.66 1.82 -9.75
N SER A 239 -9.94 0.65 -9.19
CA SER A 239 -11.15 -0.13 -9.50
C SER A 239 -12.43 0.57 -9.02
N GLY A 240 -12.41 1.22 -7.86
CA GLY A 240 -13.57 1.96 -7.35
C GLY A 240 -13.97 3.12 -8.26
N MET A 241 -12.99 3.82 -8.85
CA MET A 241 -13.27 4.88 -9.81
C MET A 241 -13.80 4.34 -11.14
N MET A 242 -13.29 3.20 -11.62
CA MET A 242 -13.84 2.54 -12.81
C MET A 242 -15.31 2.16 -12.62
N LEU A 243 -15.67 1.63 -11.45
CA LEU A 243 -17.04 1.25 -11.10
C LEU A 243 -18.02 2.44 -11.05
N MET A 244 -17.54 3.67 -10.91
CA MET A 244 -18.41 4.86 -10.99
C MET A 244 -18.90 5.13 -12.41
N PHE A 245 -18.26 4.56 -13.43
CA PHE A 245 -18.57 4.78 -14.85
C PHE A 245 -18.86 3.48 -15.61
N LEU A 246 -18.41 2.34 -15.14
CA LEU A 246 -18.50 1.09 -15.89
C LEU A 246 -19.32 0.06 -15.14
N THR A 247 -19.83 -0.91 -15.88
CA THR A 247 -20.35 -2.13 -15.26
C THR A 247 -19.24 -2.87 -14.52
N GLU A 248 -19.63 -3.82 -13.68
CA GLU A 248 -18.68 -4.60 -12.87
C GLU A 248 -17.69 -5.40 -13.74
N GLU A 249 -18.19 -6.08 -14.77
CA GLU A 249 -17.36 -6.86 -15.69
C GLU A 249 -16.46 -5.97 -16.56
N GLU A 250 -16.98 -4.84 -17.06
CA GLU A 250 -16.16 -3.86 -17.79
C GLU A 250 -15.05 -3.28 -16.90
N SER A 251 -15.35 -3.00 -15.62
CA SER A 251 -14.36 -2.51 -14.65
C SER A 251 -13.25 -3.54 -14.42
N PHE A 252 -13.60 -4.81 -14.31
CA PHE A 252 -12.62 -5.90 -14.22
C PHE A 252 -11.73 -5.97 -15.46
N TRP A 253 -12.31 -5.96 -16.67
CA TRP A 253 -11.51 -6.04 -17.89
C TRP A 253 -10.67 -4.79 -18.14
N LEU A 254 -11.20 -3.60 -17.80
CA LEU A 254 -10.41 -2.38 -17.85
C LEU A 254 -9.22 -2.45 -16.90
N LEU A 255 -9.42 -2.95 -15.66
CA LEU A 255 -8.33 -3.19 -14.72
C LEU A 255 -7.28 -4.12 -15.32
N VAL A 256 -7.70 -5.25 -15.92
CA VAL A 256 -6.77 -6.19 -16.59
C VAL A 256 -5.99 -5.50 -17.71
N VAL A 257 -6.64 -4.67 -18.54
CA VAL A 257 -6.00 -3.92 -19.63
C VAL A 257 -4.98 -2.92 -19.09
N VAL A 258 -5.33 -2.08 -18.13
CA VAL A 258 -4.38 -1.07 -17.61
C VAL A 258 -3.21 -1.67 -16.86
N MET A 259 -3.38 -2.87 -16.29
CA MET A 259 -2.30 -3.60 -15.65
C MET A 259 -1.33 -4.15 -16.71
N ASN A 260 -1.83 -4.75 -17.78
CA ASN A 260 -1.00 -5.57 -18.68
C ASN A 260 -0.56 -4.90 -19.98
N ASP A 261 -1.38 -4.00 -20.52
CA ASP A 261 -1.20 -3.49 -21.88
C ASP A 261 -0.40 -2.18 -21.91
N GLU A 262 0.34 -2.01 -23.01
CA GLU A 262 0.97 -0.73 -23.34
C GLU A 262 -0.11 0.27 -23.81
N PRO A 263 -0.05 1.55 -23.42
CA PRO A 263 1.08 2.23 -22.76
C PRO A 263 1.01 2.31 -21.22
N PHE A 264 0.20 1.46 -20.56
CA PHE A 264 -0.14 1.60 -19.14
C PHE A 264 0.78 0.80 -18.23
N LYS A 265 0.89 -0.52 -18.45
CA LYS A 265 1.81 -1.42 -17.75
C LYS A 265 1.83 -1.29 -16.22
N LEU A 266 0.67 -1.05 -15.59
CA LEU A 266 0.60 -0.88 -14.12
C LEU A 266 0.97 -2.14 -13.34
N ARG A 267 0.93 -3.32 -13.96
CA ARG A 267 1.35 -4.57 -13.33
C ARG A 267 2.77 -4.53 -12.77
N GLU A 268 3.70 -3.95 -13.51
CA GLU A 268 5.12 -3.81 -13.10
C GLU A 268 5.25 -2.89 -11.89
N VAL A 269 4.38 -1.89 -11.82
CA VAL A 269 4.32 -0.93 -10.71
C VAL A 269 3.86 -1.61 -9.42
N PHE A 270 2.88 -2.51 -9.49
CA PHE A 270 2.37 -3.29 -8.35
C PHE A 270 3.09 -4.63 -8.10
N SER A 271 4.24 -4.85 -8.74
CA SER A 271 5.03 -6.07 -8.55
C SER A 271 5.60 -6.17 -7.12
N LYS A 272 5.83 -7.41 -6.66
CA LYS A 272 6.34 -7.70 -5.31
C LYS A 272 7.75 -7.16 -5.06
N ASP A 273 8.55 -7.01 -6.11
CA ASP A 273 9.91 -6.47 -6.02
C ASP A 273 9.95 -4.92 -6.06
N LEU A 274 8.80 -4.28 -6.29
CA LEU A 274 8.62 -2.82 -6.38
C LEU A 274 9.46 -2.16 -7.48
N THR A 275 10.06 -2.91 -8.40
CA THR A 275 10.98 -2.36 -9.41
C THR A 275 10.28 -1.32 -10.28
N GLY A 276 9.05 -1.59 -10.73
CA GLY A 276 8.26 -0.63 -11.50
C GLY A 276 7.84 0.59 -10.68
N THR A 277 7.54 0.43 -9.38
CA THR A 277 7.30 1.57 -8.48
C THR A 277 8.54 2.47 -8.45
N HIS A 278 9.72 1.89 -8.30
CA HIS A 278 10.98 2.62 -8.24
C HIS A 278 11.32 3.30 -9.57
N GLU A 279 11.06 2.66 -10.71
CA GLU A 279 11.22 3.28 -12.01
C GLU A 279 10.35 4.53 -12.15
N VAL A 280 9.07 4.43 -11.79
CA VAL A 280 8.12 5.55 -11.85
C VAL A 280 8.56 6.72 -10.97
N LEU A 281 9.04 6.42 -9.76
CA LEU A 281 9.54 7.43 -8.82
C LEU A 281 10.85 8.06 -9.28
N TYR A 282 11.75 7.28 -9.88
CA TYR A 282 12.99 7.79 -10.48
C TYR A 282 12.70 8.77 -11.62
N ILE A 283 11.78 8.41 -12.52
CA ILE A 283 11.36 9.28 -13.61
C ILE A 283 10.76 10.58 -13.05
N ALA A 284 9.88 10.49 -12.05
CA ALA A 284 9.28 11.65 -11.40
C ALA A 284 10.34 12.62 -10.84
N ASP A 285 11.34 12.09 -10.15
CA ASP A 285 12.44 12.85 -9.56
C ASP A 285 13.29 13.55 -10.64
N LYS A 286 13.71 12.82 -11.69
CA LYS A 286 14.44 13.39 -12.83
C LYS A 286 13.65 14.45 -13.60
N LEU A 287 12.32 14.28 -13.68
CA LEU A 287 11.46 15.29 -14.27
C LEU A 287 11.34 16.52 -13.37
N CYS A 288 11.26 16.37 -12.04
CA CYS A 288 11.32 17.48 -11.11
C CYS A 288 12.63 18.26 -11.28
N GLN A 289 13.78 17.56 -11.30
CA GLN A 289 15.08 18.16 -11.56
C GLN A 289 15.13 18.93 -12.89
N SER A 290 14.49 18.38 -13.94
CA SER A 290 14.54 18.98 -15.29
C SER A 290 13.61 20.18 -15.46
N PHE A 291 12.43 20.16 -14.83
CA PHE A 291 11.36 21.13 -15.07
C PHE A 291 11.15 22.13 -13.91
N LEU A 292 11.62 21.79 -12.71
CA LEU A 292 11.53 22.58 -11.47
C LEU A 292 12.87 22.54 -10.71
N PRO A 293 14.00 22.96 -11.31
CA PRO A 293 15.33 22.78 -10.73
C PRO A 293 15.49 23.44 -9.36
N ASP A 294 14.99 24.67 -9.18
CA ASP A 294 15.08 25.39 -7.91
C ASP A 294 14.35 24.65 -6.78
N LEU A 295 13.19 24.06 -7.10
CA LEU A 295 12.41 23.28 -6.13
C LEU A 295 13.09 21.95 -5.80
N HIS A 296 13.66 21.29 -6.82
CA HIS A 296 14.41 20.06 -6.62
C HIS A 296 15.65 20.29 -5.74
N GLU A 297 16.44 21.32 -6.02
CA GLU A 297 17.60 21.68 -5.21
C GLU A 297 17.19 22.01 -3.76
N HIS A 298 16.09 22.75 -3.59
CA HIS A 298 15.54 23.03 -2.27
C HIS A 298 15.09 21.75 -1.53
N PHE A 299 14.43 20.83 -2.23
CA PHE A 299 14.07 19.52 -1.68
C PHE A 299 15.31 18.71 -1.27
N GLU A 300 16.38 18.71 -2.06
CA GLU A 300 17.63 18.05 -1.69
C GLU A 300 18.26 18.69 -0.44
N ASN A 301 18.29 20.03 -0.36
CA ASN A 301 18.84 20.76 0.79
C ASN A 301 18.04 20.46 2.08
N GLU A 302 16.71 20.40 1.98
CA GLU A 302 15.82 20.07 3.08
C GLU A 302 15.64 18.56 3.29
N GLN A 303 16.36 17.72 2.54
CA GLN A 303 16.29 16.24 2.62
C GLN A 303 14.87 15.69 2.40
N VAL A 304 14.06 16.40 1.59
CA VAL A 304 12.74 15.97 1.14
C VAL A 304 12.91 15.14 -0.12
N HIS A 305 12.59 13.85 -0.02
CA HIS A 305 12.58 12.99 -1.20
C HIS A 305 11.21 12.95 -1.85
N SER A 306 11.17 13.00 -3.18
CA SER A 306 9.94 12.96 -3.98
C SER A 306 8.98 11.83 -3.55
N SER A 307 9.53 10.65 -3.23
CA SER A 307 8.77 9.46 -2.81
C SER A 307 7.98 9.61 -1.50
N MET A 308 8.34 10.58 -0.64
CA MET A 308 7.63 10.86 0.60
C MET A 308 6.19 11.34 0.36
N PHE A 309 5.88 11.86 -0.83
CA PHE A 309 4.55 12.36 -1.18
C PHE A 309 4.04 11.89 -2.55
N THR A 310 4.91 11.59 -3.53
CA THR A 310 4.46 11.21 -4.89
C THR A 310 4.06 9.74 -5.03
N THR A 311 4.49 8.86 -4.13
CA THR A 311 4.23 7.41 -4.24
C THR A 311 2.74 7.13 -4.42
N GLN A 312 1.91 7.60 -3.48
CA GLN A 312 0.47 7.40 -3.56
C GLN A 312 -0.15 8.08 -4.80
N TRP A 313 0.36 9.25 -5.19
CA TRP A 313 -0.14 10.00 -6.34
C TRP A 313 0.08 9.24 -7.65
N LEU A 314 1.26 8.66 -7.84
CA LEU A 314 1.62 8.00 -9.10
C LEU A 314 1.07 6.57 -9.15
N MET A 315 1.19 5.82 -8.05
CA MET A 315 0.71 4.42 -7.96
C MET A 315 -0.79 4.31 -8.21
N THR A 316 -1.59 5.22 -7.65
CA THR A 316 -3.05 5.21 -7.82
C THR A 316 -3.51 6.13 -8.94
N ILE A 317 -2.59 6.75 -9.69
CA ILE A 317 -2.89 7.78 -10.70
C ILE A 317 -3.90 8.80 -10.12
N TYR A 318 -3.51 9.39 -8.99
CA TYR A 318 -4.20 10.43 -8.23
C TYR A 318 -5.55 10.05 -7.58
N SER A 319 -6.10 8.87 -7.88
CA SER A 319 -7.45 8.45 -7.48
C SER A 319 -7.70 8.38 -5.97
N SER A 320 -6.65 8.29 -5.16
CA SER A 320 -6.78 8.11 -3.71
C SER A 320 -6.73 9.41 -2.89
N THR A 321 -6.28 10.53 -3.47
CA THR A 321 -5.95 11.74 -2.69
C THR A 321 -6.47 13.04 -3.28
N PHE A 322 -6.60 13.16 -4.61
CA PHE A 322 -6.99 14.42 -5.24
C PHE A 322 -8.50 14.52 -5.52
N PRO A 323 -9.04 15.74 -5.69
CA PRO A 323 -10.43 15.95 -6.06
C PRO A 323 -10.80 15.17 -7.33
N PHE A 324 -11.96 14.52 -7.29
CA PHE A 324 -12.36 13.58 -8.34
C PHE A 324 -12.51 14.22 -9.73
N GLU A 325 -12.81 15.52 -9.80
CA GLU A 325 -12.79 16.31 -11.04
C GLU A 325 -11.42 16.22 -11.74
N LEU A 326 -10.32 16.39 -11.00
CA LEU A 326 -8.98 16.28 -11.57
C LEU A 326 -8.67 14.84 -11.95
N VAL A 327 -8.95 13.90 -11.02
CA VAL A 327 -8.68 12.47 -11.22
C VAL A 327 -9.34 11.96 -12.50
N SER A 328 -10.64 12.20 -12.66
CA SER A 328 -11.41 11.70 -13.79
C SER A 328 -10.88 12.18 -15.15
N ARG A 329 -10.38 13.42 -15.23
CA ARG A 329 -9.80 14.01 -16.44
C ARG A 329 -8.37 13.55 -16.70
N VAL A 330 -7.58 13.32 -15.65
CA VAL A 330 -6.26 12.70 -15.79
C VAL A 330 -6.41 11.29 -16.33
N TRP A 331 -7.43 10.55 -15.88
CA TRP A 331 -7.72 9.20 -16.37
C TRP A 331 -8.18 9.16 -17.82
N ASP A 332 -9.00 10.11 -18.28
CA ASP A 332 -9.37 10.22 -19.70
C ASP A 332 -8.14 10.27 -20.61
N GLU A 333 -7.18 11.14 -20.28
CA GLU A 333 -5.96 11.28 -21.06
C GLU A 333 -4.97 10.15 -20.80
N PHE A 334 -4.96 9.56 -19.58
CA PHE A 334 -4.12 8.42 -19.28
C PHE A 334 -4.50 7.23 -20.15
N LEU A 335 -5.79 6.91 -20.26
CA LEU A 335 -6.29 5.82 -21.10
C LEU A 335 -6.06 6.07 -22.60
N SER A 336 -5.92 7.34 -23.02
CA SER A 336 -5.64 7.73 -24.41
C SER A 336 -4.13 7.72 -24.76
N SER A 337 -3.29 8.23 -23.85
CA SER A 337 -1.90 8.63 -24.14
C SER A 337 -0.86 8.02 -23.18
N GLY A 338 -1.29 7.30 -22.13
CA GLY A 338 -0.44 6.67 -21.13
C GLY A 338 0.18 7.66 -20.12
N TRP A 339 1.33 7.28 -19.57
CA TRP A 339 2.01 7.96 -18.44
C TRP A 339 2.36 9.44 -18.64
N LYS A 340 2.36 9.95 -19.87
CA LYS A 340 2.74 11.34 -20.13
C LYS A 340 1.91 12.33 -19.33
N ILE A 341 0.58 12.18 -19.32
CA ILE A 341 -0.28 13.09 -18.56
C ILE A 341 -0.03 12.96 -17.06
N VAL A 342 0.23 11.75 -16.57
CA VAL A 342 0.47 11.49 -15.15
C VAL A 342 1.64 12.33 -14.66
N TYR A 343 2.76 12.35 -15.40
CA TYR A 343 3.91 13.18 -15.06
C TYR A 343 3.71 14.68 -15.36
N GLN A 344 2.94 15.06 -16.38
CA GLN A 344 2.61 16.48 -16.61
C GLN A 344 1.81 17.05 -15.43
N THR A 345 0.83 16.29 -14.92
CA THR A 345 0.04 16.65 -13.74
C THR A 345 0.92 16.74 -12.51
N LEU A 346 1.88 15.83 -12.31
CA LEU A 346 2.83 15.90 -11.19
C LEU A 346 3.59 17.24 -11.19
N ILE A 347 4.18 17.60 -12.33
CA ILE A 347 4.94 18.85 -12.46
C ILE A 347 4.03 20.07 -12.28
N ALA A 348 2.80 20.03 -12.80
CA ALA A 348 1.83 21.10 -12.62
C ALA A 348 1.43 21.28 -11.14
N LEU A 349 1.17 20.19 -10.43
CA LEU A 349 0.86 20.20 -9.00
C LEU A 349 2.02 20.75 -8.17
N LEU A 350 3.26 20.33 -8.46
CA LEU A 350 4.44 20.85 -7.78
C LEU A 350 4.68 22.32 -8.07
N LYS A 351 4.46 22.76 -9.32
CA LYS A 351 4.55 24.17 -9.70
C LYS A 351 3.49 25.03 -9.01
N PHE A 352 2.27 24.52 -8.88
CA PHE A 352 1.21 25.15 -8.11
C PHE A 352 1.61 25.24 -6.63
N ALA A 353 2.04 24.12 -6.04
CA ALA A 353 2.46 24.04 -4.64
C ALA A 353 3.63 24.98 -4.32
N GLN A 354 4.64 25.04 -5.19
CA GLN A 354 5.76 25.97 -5.06
C GLN A 354 5.30 27.43 -4.95
N LYS A 355 4.27 27.82 -5.73
CA LYS A 355 3.74 29.18 -5.74
C LYS A 355 2.79 29.46 -4.59
N ASP A 356 1.79 28.62 -4.36
CA ASP A 356 0.76 28.83 -3.32
C ASP A 356 1.33 28.61 -1.90
N GLY A 357 2.15 27.58 -1.71
CA GLY A 357 2.77 27.23 -0.43
C GLY A 357 4.10 27.93 -0.16
N ASN A 358 4.63 28.70 -1.12
CA ASN A 358 5.96 29.32 -1.05
C ASN A 358 7.06 28.30 -0.64
N LEU A 359 7.02 27.10 -1.22
CA LEU A 359 7.80 25.94 -0.75
C LEU A 359 9.31 26.17 -0.69
N LEU A 360 9.86 27.06 -1.53
CA LEU A 360 11.28 27.41 -1.54
C LEU A 360 11.77 28.08 -0.25
N SER A 361 10.84 28.53 0.61
CA SER A 361 11.17 29.13 1.91
C SER A 361 10.89 28.19 3.09
N CYS A 362 10.28 27.04 2.82
CA CYS A 362 9.80 26.13 3.84
C CYS A 362 10.86 25.10 4.20
N ASN A 363 10.88 24.66 5.46
CA ASN A 363 11.68 23.51 5.87
C ASN A 363 10.98 22.17 5.56
N MET A 364 11.68 21.05 5.75
CA MET A 364 11.14 19.68 5.54
C MET A 364 9.72 19.47 6.10
N GLU A 365 9.46 19.83 7.36
CA GLU A 365 8.17 19.55 8.01
C GLU A 365 7.04 20.39 7.41
N GLU A 366 7.33 21.64 7.09
CA GLU A 366 6.40 22.57 6.44
C GLU A 366 6.06 22.12 5.02
N ILE A 367 7.06 21.70 4.24
CA ILE A 367 6.88 21.19 2.87
C ILE A 367 5.95 19.97 2.90
N LEU A 368 6.26 18.95 3.71
CA LEU A 368 5.49 17.72 3.77
C LEU A 368 4.07 17.96 4.31
N THR A 369 3.93 18.87 5.28
CA THR A 369 2.61 19.25 5.82
C THR A 369 1.76 19.94 4.76
N TYR A 370 2.35 20.86 3.99
CA TYR A 370 1.66 21.55 2.91
C TYR A 370 1.25 20.56 1.81
N LEU A 371 2.17 19.73 1.31
CA LEU A 371 1.90 18.76 0.22
C LEU A 371 0.86 17.70 0.61
N ARG A 372 0.69 17.41 1.90
CA ARG A 372 -0.41 16.56 2.39
C ARG A 372 -1.76 17.26 2.37
N ASN A 373 -1.81 18.56 2.65
CA ASN A 373 -3.05 19.29 2.91
C ASN A 373 -3.57 20.09 1.70
N PHE A 374 -2.71 20.45 0.73
CA PHE A 374 -3.10 21.29 -0.40
C PHE A 374 -4.04 20.62 -1.41
N GLN A 375 -4.20 19.30 -1.33
CA GLN A 375 -4.99 18.51 -2.27
C GLN A 375 -6.46 18.98 -2.35
N SER A 376 -7.06 19.38 -1.24
CA SER A 376 -8.43 19.91 -1.20
C SER A 376 -8.58 21.30 -1.83
N LYS A 377 -7.48 22.04 -1.99
CA LYS A 377 -7.47 23.37 -2.64
C LYS A 377 -7.37 23.29 -4.16
N ILE A 378 -7.13 22.10 -4.71
CA ILE A 378 -6.81 21.93 -6.12
C ILE A 378 -8.03 22.18 -7.00
N ASN A 379 -7.88 23.14 -7.91
CA ASN A 379 -8.79 23.34 -9.02
C ASN A 379 -8.31 22.56 -10.26
N ALA A 380 -9.16 21.68 -10.80
CA ALA A 380 -8.79 20.82 -11.92
C ALA A 380 -8.45 21.59 -13.21
N ASP A 381 -9.20 22.66 -13.53
CA ASP A 381 -8.96 23.47 -14.73
C ASP A 381 -7.60 24.17 -14.66
N GLU A 382 -7.27 24.73 -13.51
CA GLU A 382 -5.97 25.39 -13.30
C GLU A 382 -4.81 24.41 -13.44
N ILE A 383 -4.88 23.26 -12.77
CA ILE A 383 -3.81 22.26 -12.83
C ILE A 383 -3.66 21.69 -14.24
N LEU A 384 -4.74 21.42 -14.95
CA LEU A 384 -4.65 20.89 -16.33
C LEU A 384 -4.14 21.94 -17.31
N ALA A 385 -4.50 23.22 -17.14
CA ALA A 385 -3.93 24.31 -17.93
C ALA A 385 -2.42 24.49 -17.66
N LEU A 386 -1.98 24.29 -16.42
CA LEU A 386 -0.56 24.26 -16.08
C LEU A 386 0.15 23.02 -16.67
N ALA A 387 -0.49 21.85 -16.63
CA ALA A 387 0.03 20.60 -17.17
C ALA A 387 0.25 20.68 -18.70
N GLU A 388 -0.65 21.32 -19.42
CA GLU A 388 -0.53 21.57 -20.87
C GLU A 388 0.71 22.41 -21.22
N GLN A 389 1.07 23.36 -20.35
CA GLN A 389 2.24 24.22 -20.53
C GLN A 389 3.57 23.50 -20.27
N VAL A 390 3.56 22.35 -19.58
CA VAL A 390 4.78 21.57 -19.32
C VAL A 390 5.25 20.94 -20.64
N PRO A 391 6.45 21.28 -21.16
CA PRO A 391 6.93 20.78 -22.45
C PRO A 391 7.51 19.36 -22.34
N LEU A 392 6.80 18.47 -21.62
CA LEU A 392 7.12 17.06 -21.47
C LEU A 392 6.80 16.30 -22.77
N LYS A 393 7.73 15.45 -23.21
CA LYS A 393 7.58 14.59 -24.38
C LYS A 393 7.80 13.13 -23.95
N GLN A 394 7.19 12.18 -24.65
CA GLN A 394 7.34 10.76 -24.36
C GLN A 394 8.82 10.31 -24.32
N ARG A 395 9.66 10.90 -25.17
CA ARG A 395 11.10 10.64 -25.21
C ARG A 395 11.84 10.96 -23.90
N HIS A 396 11.36 11.92 -23.10
CA HIS A 396 11.98 12.24 -21.82
C HIS A 396 11.73 11.11 -20.82
N ILE A 397 10.48 10.61 -20.76
CA ILE A 397 10.07 9.47 -19.93
C ILE A 397 10.86 8.23 -20.35
N GLN A 398 10.89 7.91 -21.65
CA GLN A 398 11.62 6.75 -22.18
C GLN A 398 13.13 6.83 -21.91
N ARG A 399 13.72 8.03 -21.97
CA ARG A 399 15.13 8.24 -21.64
C ARG A 399 15.40 7.85 -20.19
N TYR A 400 14.64 8.40 -19.24
CA TYR A 400 14.85 8.14 -17.81
C TYR A 400 14.48 6.71 -17.41
N ALA A 401 13.46 6.11 -18.02
CA ALA A 401 13.16 4.68 -17.87
C ALA A 401 14.33 3.80 -18.34
N SER A 402 14.89 4.09 -19.53
CA SER A 402 16.03 3.34 -20.07
C SER A 402 17.29 3.54 -19.24
N GLU A 403 17.47 4.73 -18.68
CA GLU A 403 18.58 5.03 -17.76
C GLU A 403 18.45 4.20 -16.49
N PHE A 404 17.29 4.20 -15.85
CA PHE A 404 17.01 3.42 -14.64
C PHE A 404 17.28 1.92 -14.84
N ARG A 405 16.76 1.34 -15.93
CA ARG A 405 16.93 -0.10 -16.23
C ARG A 405 18.40 -0.46 -16.47
N LYS A 406 19.17 0.39 -17.16
CA LYS A 406 20.61 0.16 -17.34
C LYS A 406 21.38 0.20 -16.03
N MET A 407 21.04 1.13 -15.14
CA MET A 407 21.69 1.20 -13.83
C MET A 407 21.39 -0.05 -13.00
N LEU A 408 20.18 -0.59 -13.11
CA LEU A 408 19.78 -1.84 -12.48
C LEU A 408 20.57 -3.04 -13.06
N GLU A 409 20.66 -3.14 -14.39
CA GLU A 409 21.41 -4.21 -15.09
C GLU A 409 22.92 -4.19 -14.74
N ASN A 410 23.50 -3.00 -14.61
CA ASN A 410 24.92 -2.83 -14.27
C ASN A 410 25.22 -3.05 -12.78
N GLY A 411 24.19 -3.24 -11.93
CA GLY A 411 24.35 -3.29 -10.47
C GLY A 411 24.78 -1.95 -9.85
N GLU A 412 24.73 -0.86 -10.60
CA GLU A 412 24.99 0.52 -10.14
C GLU A 412 23.83 1.05 -9.28
N LEU A 413 22.65 0.45 -9.45
CA LEU A 413 21.48 0.60 -8.61
C LEU A 413 21.12 -0.77 -8.05
N LEU A 414 21.31 -1.00 -6.75
CA LEU A 414 20.48 -1.99 -6.09
C LEU A 414 19.09 -1.35 -5.94
N VAL A 415 18.01 -2.06 -6.28
CA VAL A 415 16.62 -1.62 -5.99
C VAL A 415 16.48 -1.20 -4.51
N GLN A 416 17.27 -1.85 -3.64
CA GLN A 416 17.41 -1.59 -2.21
C GLN A 416 18.25 -0.33 -1.85
N GLU A 417 19.07 0.20 -2.76
CA GLU A 417 19.97 1.35 -2.53
C GLU A 417 19.44 2.70 -3.01
N VAL A 418 18.53 2.74 -3.98
CA VAL A 418 17.83 3.98 -4.39
C VAL A 418 17.14 4.65 -3.19
N TYR A 419 16.78 3.84 -2.18
CA TYR A 419 16.17 4.26 -0.92
C TYR A 419 17.12 4.16 0.29
N LYS A 420 18.43 4.21 0.07
CA LYS A 420 19.39 4.61 1.13
C LYS A 420 19.39 6.13 1.36
N GLY A 421 18.75 6.92 0.48
CA GLY A 421 18.51 8.36 0.67
C GLY A 421 17.13 8.65 1.26
N SER A 422 16.08 8.14 0.64
CA SER A 422 14.68 8.32 1.03
C SER A 422 14.19 7.30 2.05
N ASP A 423 13.86 7.79 3.24
CA ASP A 423 12.97 7.15 4.22
C ASP A 423 11.86 6.32 3.56
N SER A 424 11.91 4.98 3.69
CA SER A 424 10.81 4.09 3.32
C SER A 424 9.54 4.32 4.15
N VAL A 425 8.74 5.34 3.85
CA VAL A 425 7.30 5.16 3.96
C VAL A 425 7.01 3.89 3.15
N SER A 426 6.74 2.76 3.83
CA SER A 426 6.43 1.52 3.13
C SER A 426 5.26 1.83 2.19
N VAL A 427 5.36 1.36 0.96
CA VAL A 427 4.35 1.58 -0.08
C VAL A 427 2.97 1.03 0.36
N THR A 428 2.91 0.28 1.46
CA THR A 428 1.69 -0.22 2.12
C THR A 428 1.32 0.50 3.44
N SER A 429 2.16 1.38 3.99
CA SER A 429 1.93 2.04 5.29
C SER A 429 1.60 3.54 5.21
N SER A 430 1.63 4.16 4.02
CA SER A 430 1.17 5.56 3.83
C SER A 430 -0.31 5.78 4.13
N LEU A 431 -1.08 4.71 4.31
CA LEU A 431 -2.55 4.75 4.38
C LEU A 431 -3.09 4.70 5.81
N ASN A 432 -2.23 4.88 6.82
CA ASN A 432 -2.62 5.12 8.22
C ASN A 432 -1.81 6.30 8.78
N MET A 433 -2.36 7.51 8.77
CA MET A 433 -1.77 8.66 9.49
C MET A 433 -2.36 8.77 10.89
N GLY A 434 -1.71 8.08 11.82
CA GLY A 434 -1.63 8.45 13.24
C GLY A 434 -0.23 8.99 13.54
N SER A 435 -0.14 10.10 14.27
CA SER A 435 0.98 11.01 14.50
C SER A 435 2.29 10.47 15.14
N ASN A 436 2.58 9.17 15.09
CA ASN A 436 3.80 8.56 15.65
C ASN A 436 4.74 7.89 14.61
N ILE A 437 4.32 7.70 13.36
CA ILE A 437 5.05 6.89 12.35
C ILE A 437 6.36 7.54 11.89
N GLY A 438 6.42 8.87 11.69
CA GLY A 438 7.64 9.55 11.23
C GLY A 438 8.82 9.52 12.21
N LYS A 439 8.59 9.15 13.48
CA LYS A 439 9.65 8.94 14.49
C LYS A 439 10.10 7.49 14.55
N VAL A 440 9.18 6.54 14.33
CA VAL A 440 9.42 5.10 14.27
C VAL A 440 10.21 4.73 13.02
N HIS A 441 9.89 5.36 11.90
CA HIS A 441 10.53 5.08 10.62
C HIS A 441 12.01 5.45 10.56
N ARG A 442 12.32 6.72 10.91
CA ARG A 442 13.71 7.21 11.04
C ARG A 442 14.57 6.37 11.99
N PHE A 443 13.94 5.75 12.99
CA PHE A 443 14.60 4.87 13.94
C PHE A 443 15.00 3.52 13.30
N ILE A 444 14.10 2.90 12.54
CA ILE A 444 14.35 1.64 11.80
C ILE A 444 15.38 1.84 10.68
N VAL A 445 15.37 2.99 10.01
CA VAL A 445 16.37 3.36 9.00
C VAL A 445 17.77 3.51 9.61
N LYS A 446 17.89 4.12 10.80
CA LYS A 446 19.17 4.19 11.54
C LYS A 446 19.66 2.81 11.96
N LEU A 447 18.76 1.91 12.36
CA LEU A 447 19.09 0.50 12.64
C LEU A 447 19.69 -0.19 11.39
N LYS A 448 19.10 -0.03 10.21
CA LYS A 448 19.57 -0.70 8.97
C LYS A 448 20.98 -0.30 8.50
N ARG A 449 21.42 0.94 8.72
CA ARG A 449 22.62 1.50 8.05
C ARG A 449 23.97 1.16 8.68
N VAL A 450 24.01 0.58 9.88
CA VAL A 450 25.26 0.41 10.63
C VAL A 450 25.68 -1.06 10.66
N LYS A 451 26.67 -1.43 9.82
CA LYS A 451 27.42 -2.68 10.03
C LYS A 451 28.08 -2.61 11.41
N ARG A 452 27.74 -3.56 12.27
CA ARG A 452 28.23 -3.65 13.65
C ARG A 452 29.18 -4.83 13.75
N ASP A 453 30.23 -4.64 14.53
CA ASP A 453 30.98 -5.76 15.06
C ASP A 453 30.16 -6.39 16.20
N ILE A 454 29.41 -7.44 15.86
CA ILE A 454 28.54 -8.18 16.78
C ILE A 454 29.35 -9.31 17.38
N SER A 455 29.56 -9.27 18.69
CA SER A 455 30.25 -10.36 19.39
C SER A 455 29.27 -11.47 19.74
N VAL A 456 29.45 -12.63 19.13
CA VAL A 456 28.62 -13.82 19.34
C VAL A 456 29.17 -14.65 20.50
N GLN A 457 28.31 -14.99 21.47
CA GLN A 457 28.63 -15.89 22.56
C GLN A 457 27.65 -17.08 22.57
N ASP A 458 28.16 -18.28 22.26
CA ASP A 458 27.39 -19.51 22.45
C ASP A 458 27.24 -19.83 23.94
N LEU A 459 26.00 -19.89 24.41
CA LEU A 459 25.65 -20.25 25.78
C LEU A 459 25.24 -21.72 25.89
N SER A 460 24.98 -22.41 24.78
CA SER A 460 24.49 -23.79 24.73
C SER A 460 25.34 -24.76 25.58
N PRO A 461 26.70 -24.74 25.52
CA PRO A 461 27.53 -25.62 26.33
C PRO A 461 27.41 -25.35 27.84
N LYS A 462 27.18 -24.08 28.23
CA LYS A 462 27.03 -23.67 29.64
C LYS A 462 25.68 -24.10 30.23
N LEU A 463 24.70 -24.38 29.39
CA LEU A 463 23.39 -24.87 29.81
C LEU A 463 23.38 -26.38 30.06
N VAL A 464 24.26 -27.16 29.44
CA VAL A 464 24.32 -28.62 29.63
C VAL A 464 24.38 -29.03 31.12
N PRO A 465 25.23 -28.42 31.97
CA PRO A 465 25.25 -28.75 33.40
C PRO A 465 23.99 -28.34 34.19
N VAL A 466 23.14 -27.50 33.60
CA VAL A 466 21.93 -26.92 34.22
C VAL A 466 20.67 -27.67 33.78
N VAL A 467 20.45 -27.81 32.48
CA VAL A 467 19.23 -28.43 31.91
C VAL A 467 19.45 -29.87 31.44
N GLY A 468 20.67 -30.38 31.50
CA GLY A 468 21.01 -31.78 31.21
C GLY A 468 21.02 -32.16 29.72
N SER A 469 20.82 -31.20 28.82
CA SER A 469 20.83 -31.43 27.37
C SER A 469 21.44 -30.23 26.62
N ALA A 470 21.98 -30.48 25.43
CA ALA A 470 22.47 -29.44 24.53
C ALA A 470 21.26 -28.76 23.88
N LYS A 471 20.83 -27.64 24.47
CA LYS A 471 19.75 -26.79 23.96
C LYS A 471 20.34 -25.49 23.45
N PHE A 472 19.79 -24.97 22.36
CA PHE A 472 20.30 -23.77 21.72
C PHE A 472 20.05 -22.54 22.58
N ALA A 473 21.13 -21.81 22.87
CA ALA A 473 21.07 -20.46 23.40
C ALA A 473 22.31 -19.69 22.97
N VAL A 474 22.14 -18.52 22.36
CA VAL A 474 23.23 -17.65 21.91
C VAL A 474 22.95 -16.21 22.31
N LEU A 475 23.99 -15.52 22.77
CA LEU A 475 23.95 -14.10 23.12
C LEU A 475 24.76 -13.29 22.10
N LEU A 476 24.09 -12.40 21.40
CA LEU A 476 24.68 -11.43 20.49
C LEU A 476 24.90 -10.13 21.26
N ASN A 477 26.15 -9.82 21.58
CA ASN A 477 26.52 -8.58 22.24
C ASN A 477 26.72 -7.46 21.20
N ASN A 478 26.40 -6.23 21.57
CA ASN A 478 26.52 -5.05 20.69
C ASN A 478 25.64 -5.14 19.42
N ALA A 479 24.59 -5.95 19.46
CA ALA A 479 23.65 -6.08 18.37
C ALA A 479 22.88 -4.77 18.16
N LEU A 480 22.55 -4.02 19.23
CA LEU A 480 22.00 -2.67 19.14
C LEU A 480 22.91 -1.64 19.83
N SER A 481 22.93 -0.40 19.36
CA SER A 481 23.66 0.70 20.02
C SER A 481 22.84 1.30 21.16
N PRO A 482 23.48 2.10 22.04
CA PRO A 482 22.76 2.86 23.05
C PRO A 482 21.66 3.76 22.46
N GLU A 483 21.89 4.40 21.31
CA GLU A 483 20.89 5.24 20.63
C GLU A 483 19.73 4.40 20.09
N GLU A 484 20.03 3.22 19.54
CA GLU A 484 19.01 2.28 19.08
C GLU A 484 18.15 1.79 20.25
N CYS A 485 18.78 1.46 21.36
CA CYS A 485 18.07 1.09 22.59
C CYS A 485 17.18 2.23 23.09
N ALA A 486 17.72 3.45 23.15
CA ALA A 486 16.96 4.64 23.55
C ALA A 486 15.77 4.93 22.64
N GLY A 487 15.91 4.70 21.33
CA GLY A 487 14.81 4.85 20.38
C GLY A 487 13.72 3.78 20.56
N MET A 488 14.08 2.52 20.82
CA MET A 488 13.10 1.48 21.18
C MET A 488 12.34 1.83 22.47
N LEU A 489 13.04 2.33 23.51
CA LEU A 489 12.40 2.78 24.74
C LEU A 489 11.48 3.99 24.53
N LYS A 490 11.89 4.92 23.66
CA LYS A 490 11.06 6.08 23.33
C LYS A 490 9.79 5.64 22.59
N ARG A 491 9.91 4.69 21.67
CA ARG A 491 8.78 4.09 20.96
C ARG A 491 7.84 3.41 21.93
N SER A 492 8.36 2.57 22.83
CA SER A 492 7.52 1.84 23.78
C SER A 492 6.65 2.78 24.62
N LYS A 493 7.15 3.97 25.00
CA LYS A 493 6.37 4.97 25.76
C LYS A 493 5.14 5.50 25.03
N GLY A 494 5.08 5.40 23.70
CA GLY A 494 3.92 5.78 22.89
C GLY A 494 2.84 4.69 22.83
N GLU A 495 3.14 3.49 23.29
CA GLU A 495 2.24 2.33 23.21
C GLU A 495 1.37 2.18 24.47
N ARG A 496 0.18 1.59 24.30
CA ARG A 496 -0.71 1.28 25.42
C ARG A 496 -0.25 -0.01 26.11
N PHE A 497 0.39 0.14 27.27
CA PHE A 497 0.74 -1.01 28.11
C PHE A 497 -0.47 -1.54 28.88
N GLN A 498 -0.60 -2.85 28.91
CA GLN A 498 -1.52 -3.59 29.76
C GLN A 498 -0.75 -4.15 30.96
N ASP A 499 -1.37 -4.13 32.13
CA ASP A 499 -0.87 -4.84 33.31
C ASP A 499 -1.09 -6.34 33.12
N ILE A 500 0.00 -7.11 33.09
CA ILE A 500 -0.05 -8.56 33.08
C ILE A 500 0.17 -9.04 34.50
N HIS A 501 -0.88 -9.62 35.07
CA HIS A 501 -0.85 -10.31 36.34
C HIS A 501 -1.43 -11.71 36.14
N VAL A 502 -0.61 -12.73 36.37
CA VAL A 502 -1.01 -14.12 36.20
C VAL A 502 -0.90 -14.81 37.55
N GLY A 503 -2.02 -15.23 38.15
CA GLY A 503 -2.09 -15.89 39.46
C GLY A 503 -3.51 -16.35 39.80
N LYS A 504 -3.65 -17.34 40.70
CA LYS A 504 -4.96 -17.92 41.07
C LYS A 504 -5.67 -17.18 42.22
N SER A 505 -4.98 -16.26 42.92
CA SER A 505 -5.48 -15.57 44.13
C SER A 505 -4.87 -14.16 44.27
N LYS A 506 -5.50 -13.29 45.08
CA LYS A 506 -5.00 -11.94 45.45
C LYS A 506 -3.81 -11.97 46.44
N SER A 507 -3.34 -13.14 46.89
CA SER A 507 -2.14 -13.31 47.72
C SER A 507 -0.87 -13.40 46.87
N ASN A 508 0.24 -12.83 47.36
CA ASN A 508 1.52 -12.82 46.65
C ASN A 508 2.13 -14.22 46.41
N GLU A 509 1.68 -15.26 47.12
CA GLU A 509 2.26 -16.61 47.05
C GLU A 509 1.87 -17.39 45.78
N ASP A 510 0.73 -17.07 45.15
CA ASP A 510 0.23 -17.77 43.95
C ASP A 510 0.45 -16.99 42.64
N THR A 511 1.24 -15.91 42.68
CA THR A 511 1.51 -15.06 41.51
C THR A 511 2.61 -15.69 40.64
N LEU A 512 2.27 -16.05 39.41
CA LEU A 512 3.16 -16.63 38.40
C LEU A 512 3.90 -15.56 37.58
N ALA A 513 3.30 -14.38 37.39
CA ALA A 513 3.95 -13.30 36.68
C ALA A 513 3.33 -11.94 37.02
N ARG A 514 4.18 -10.91 37.06
CA ARG A 514 3.77 -9.51 37.16
C ARG A 514 4.69 -8.64 36.30
N PHE A 515 4.14 -7.96 35.30
CA PHE A 515 4.85 -7.00 34.44
C PHE A 515 3.86 -6.21 33.57
N ASN A 516 4.33 -5.17 32.90
CA ASN A 516 3.58 -4.46 31.87
C ASN A 516 3.93 -4.97 30.47
N ARG A 517 2.92 -5.15 29.60
CA ARG A 517 3.13 -5.55 28.20
C ARG A 517 2.40 -4.63 27.22
N ALA A 518 3.09 -4.22 26.16
CA ALA A 518 2.47 -3.67 24.96
C ALA A 518 2.80 -4.58 23.75
N VAL A 519 1.83 -4.82 22.88
CA VAL A 519 2.01 -5.63 21.66
C VAL A 519 2.00 -4.70 20.46
N VAL A 520 2.99 -4.83 19.59
CA VAL A 520 3.16 -3.99 18.40
C VAL A 520 3.42 -4.91 17.22
N ASP A 521 2.70 -4.72 16.12
CA ASP A 521 2.96 -5.41 14.86
C ASP A 521 3.86 -4.53 13.98
N ASP A 522 5.08 -4.99 13.70
CA ASP A 522 6.07 -4.26 12.92
C ASP A 522 6.90 -5.21 12.05
N MET A 523 6.50 -5.33 10.79
CA MET A 523 7.16 -6.18 9.82
C MET A 523 8.56 -5.68 9.43
N GLU A 524 8.78 -4.35 9.41
CA GLU A 524 10.09 -3.80 9.04
C GLU A 524 11.12 -4.04 10.13
N LEU A 525 10.76 -3.78 11.40
CA LEU A 525 11.63 -4.06 12.53
C LEU A 525 11.96 -5.56 12.62
N ALA A 526 10.97 -6.42 12.32
CA ALA A 526 11.19 -7.85 12.25
C ALA A 526 12.22 -8.24 11.19
N TYR A 527 12.09 -7.69 9.98
CA TYR A 527 13.07 -7.91 8.92
C TYR A 527 14.48 -7.45 9.32
N VAL A 528 14.61 -6.25 9.90
CA VAL A 528 15.92 -5.69 10.29
C VAL A 528 16.62 -6.52 11.37
N LEU A 529 15.89 -6.90 12.41
CA LEU A 529 16.46 -7.68 13.49
C LEU A 529 16.76 -9.10 13.01
N TYR A 530 15.94 -9.66 12.12
CA TYR A 530 16.19 -10.96 11.51
C TYR A 530 17.47 -10.95 10.66
N ASP A 531 17.60 -10.00 9.73
CA ASP A 531 18.79 -9.82 8.89
C ASP A 531 20.06 -9.64 9.72
N ARG A 532 19.97 -8.84 10.79
CA ARG A 532 21.08 -8.63 11.73
C ARG A 532 21.47 -9.90 12.48
N VAL A 533 20.51 -10.74 12.84
CA VAL A 533 20.77 -12.04 13.47
C VAL A 533 21.41 -13.00 12.46
N VAL A 534 20.89 -13.05 11.24
CA VAL A 534 21.43 -13.88 10.15
C VAL A 534 22.88 -13.50 9.88
N GLY A 535 23.17 -12.21 9.62
CA GLY A 535 24.54 -11.74 9.36
C GLY A 535 25.50 -11.91 10.54
N ALA A 536 25.01 -12.11 11.76
CA ALA A 536 25.85 -12.43 12.92
C ALA A 536 26.16 -13.92 13.05
N LEU A 537 25.31 -14.80 12.52
CA LEU A 537 25.38 -16.25 12.72
C LEU A 537 25.79 -17.02 11.47
N GLU A 538 25.56 -16.49 10.26
CA GLU A 538 25.74 -17.20 8.98
C GLU A 538 27.17 -17.73 8.76
N ASP A 539 28.18 -16.99 9.22
CA ASP A 539 29.59 -17.39 9.10
C ASP A 539 30.03 -18.42 10.18
N ILE A 540 29.18 -18.72 11.17
CA ILE A 540 29.48 -19.65 12.27
C ILE A 540 28.72 -20.95 12.06
N SER A 541 29.25 -21.84 11.23
CA SER A 541 28.59 -23.06 10.74
C SER A 541 27.76 -23.84 11.78
N GLU A 542 28.30 -24.14 12.98
CA GLU A 542 27.57 -24.90 14.02
C GLU A 542 26.36 -24.13 14.59
N LEU A 543 26.49 -22.81 14.75
CA LEU A 543 25.41 -21.96 15.23
C LEU A 543 24.40 -21.65 14.14
N TRP A 544 24.86 -21.50 12.90
CA TRP A 544 24.01 -21.32 11.73
C TRP A 544 23.08 -22.51 11.57
N GLU A 545 23.61 -23.74 11.50
CA GLU A 545 22.80 -24.96 11.35
C GLU A 545 21.71 -25.06 12.44
N ARG A 546 22.11 -24.80 13.69
CA ARG A 546 21.17 -24.75 14.82
C ARG A 546 20.10 -23.68 14.59
N PHE A 547 20.50 -22.44 14.31
CA PHE A 547 19.56 -21.34 14.12
C PHE A 547 18.65 -21.53 12.91
N SER A 548 19.21 -21.89 11.75
CA SER A 548 18.51 -21.97 10.47
C SER A 548 17.63 -23.20 10.36
N GLU A 549 17.96 -24.31 11.02
CA GLU A 549 17.20 -25.57 10.86
C GLU A 549 16.52 -26.05 12.15
N ALA A 550 16.73 -25.34 13.28
CA ALA A 550 16.31 -25.76 14.61
C ALA A 550 16.69 -27.24 14.88
N SER A 551 17.92 -27.63 14.50
CA SER A 551 18.35 -29.03 14.39
C SER A 551 18.18 -29.86 15.68
N TRP A 552 18.14 -29.22 16.86
CA TRP A 552 17.89 -29.90 18.14
C TRP A 552 16.44 -30.40 18.33
N THR A 553 15.50 -29.93 17.50
CA THR A 553 14.07 -30.29 17.56
C THR A 553 13.70 -31.47 16.65
N GLN A 554 14.54 -31.82 15.67
CA GLN A 554 14.20 -32.72 14.55
C GLN A 554 14.32 -34.23 14.86
N LYS A 555 14.17 -34.68 16.11
CA LYS A 555 14.47 -36.07 16.48
C LYS A 555 13.56 -37.15 15.87
N ASN A 556 12.40 -36.79 15.30
CA ASN A 556 11.41 -37.73 14.75
C ASN A 556 10.64 -37.20 13.50
N SER A 557 11.04 -36.08 12.89
CA SER A 557 10.34 -35.50 11.73
C SER A 557 11.15 -35.68 10.45
N ASN A 558 10.56 -36.27 9.42
CA ASN A 558 11.19 -36.42 8.09
C ASN A 558 11.12 -35.15 7.24
N VAL A 559 10.43 -34.11 7.70
CA VAL A 559 10.31 -32.85 6.95
C VAL A 559 11.32 -31.85 7.52
N PRO A 560 12.36 -31.48 6.76
CA PRO A 560 13.29 -30.44 7.18
C PRO A 560 12.54 -29.12 7.32
N ILE A 561 12.85 -28.34 8.36
CA ILE A 561 12.30 -27.00 8.57
C ILE A 561 13.42 -25.97 8.43
N LYS A 562 13.10 -24.78 7.92
CA LYS A 562 14.04 -23.66 7.86
C LYS A 562 13.48 -22.39 8.49
N ALA A 563 14.34 -21.64 9.17
CA ALA A 563 14.06 -20.31 9.64
C ALA A 563 13.76 -19.41 8.42
N THR A 564 12.58 -18.79 8.41
CA THR A 564 12.11 -17.96 7.29
C THR A 564 12.21 -16.49 7.63
N ARG A 565 11.79 -16.11 8.84
CA ARG A 565 11.67 -14.72 9.29
C ARG A 565 11.56 -14.62 10.80
N LEU A 566 11.62 -13.40 11.31
CA LEU A 566 11.18 -13.07 12.67
C LEU A 566 9.68 -12.72 12.67
N ASN A 567 8.96 -13.09 13.74
CA ASN A 567 7.57 -12.71 13.92
C ASN A 567 7.43 -11.18 14.03
N SER A 568 6.51 -10.59 13.28
CA SER A 568 6.29 -9.14 13.29
C SER A 568 5.60 -8.65 14.57
N LYS A 569 4.96 -9.56 15.33
CA LYS A 569 4.35 -9.24 16.61
C LYS A 569 5.41 -9.17 17.71
N PHE A 570 5.79 -7.95 18.06
CA PHE A 570 6.70 -7.65 19.14
C PHE A 570 5.97 -7.41 20.46
N HIS A 571 6.57 -7.91 21.54
CA HIS A 571 6.15 -7.64 22.91
C HIS A 571 7.15 -6.71 23.59
N PHE A 572 6.75 -5.46 23.83
CA PHE A 572 7.47 -4.58 24.75
C PHE A 572 7.08 -4.97 26.18
N LEU A 573 8.06 -5.45 26.93
CA LEU A 573 7.92 -5.87 28.32
C LEU A 573 8.58 -4.85 29.23
N LYS A 574 7.89 -4.45 30.29
CA LYS A 574 8.38 -3.51 31.29
C LYS A 574 8.15 -4.09 32.68
N TYR A 575 9.24 -4.20 33.44
CA TYR A 575 9.27 -4.72 34.81
C TYR A 575 9.63 -3.57 35.77
N GLY A 576 8.74 -3.27 36.70
CA GLY A 576 8.94 -2.36 37.83
C GLY A 576 9.47 -3.08 39.07
N PHE A 577 9.50 -2.37 40.20
CA PHE A 577 9.91 -2.96 41.48
C PHE A 577 8.98 -4.10 41.90
N GLY A 578 9.52 -5.27 42.21
CA GLY A 578 8.74 -6.46 42.62
C GLY A 578 8.08 -7.23 41.47
N ASP A 579 8.35 -6.82 40.22
CA ASP A 579 7.89 -7.53 39.02
C ASP A 579 8.84 -8.68 38.66
N PHE A 580 8.28 -9.79 38.19
CA PHE A 580 8.99 -11.03 37.88
C PHE A 580 8.13 -11.93 36.98
N THR A 581 8.75 -12.99 36.46
CA THR A 581 8.07 -14.15 35.87
C THR A 581 8.65 -15.41 36.48
N VAL A 582 7.82 -16.32 36.98
CA VAL A 582 8.31 -17.62 37.49
C VAL A 582 8.91 -18.48 36.37
N PRO A 583 9.73 -19.50 36.71
CA PRO A 583 10.33 -20.36 35.70
C PRO A 583 9.30 -21.10 34.83
N LEU A 584 9.22 -20.73 33.55
CA LEU A 584 8.28 -21.26 32.55
C LEU A 584 9.00 -21.61 31.24
N ARG A 585 8.27 -22.31 30.35
CA ARG A 585 8.66 -22.51 28.95
C ARG A 585 7.78 -21.65 28.06
N ASP A 586 8.30 -21.22 26.94
CA ASP A 586 7.53 -20.42 26.00
C ASP A 586 6.54 -21.26 25.21
N GLY A 587 5.42 -20.63 24.86
CA GLY A 587 4.50 -21.16 23.87
C GLY A 587 5.09 -21.02 22.47
N GLN A 588 4.82 -22.01 21.63
CA GLN A 588 5.12 -21.94 20.21
C GLN A 588 4.03 -21.12 19.52
N PHE A 589 4.44 -20.23 18.64
CA PHE A 589 3.53 -19.46 17.78
C PHE A 589 3.37 -20.19 16.45
N THR A 590 2.14 -20.27 15.95
CA THR A 590 1.80 -20.92 14.67
C THR A 590 1.05 -19.95 13.77
N SER A 591 1.44 -19.87 12.50
CA SER A 591 0.80 -19.02 11.50
C SER A 591 0.85 -19.72 10.14
N GLY A 592 -0.27 -20.29 9.70
CA GLY A 592 -0.30 -21.14 8.51
C GLY A 592 0.61 -22.37 8.67
N GLU A 593 1.48 -22.60 7.68
CA GLU A 593 2.50 -23.66 7.73
C GLU A 593 3.71 -23.31 8.63
N GLU A 594 3.82 -22.08 9.12
CA GLU A 594 4.96 -21.63 9.92
C GLU A 594 4.77 -21.86 11.42
N LYS A 595 5.87 -22.21 12.10
CA LYS A 595 5.91 -22.44 13.54
C LYS A 595 7.19 -21.89 14.17
N SER A 596 7.09 -21.31 15.37
CA SER A 596 8.28 -20.85 16.10
C SER A 596 8.89 -21.91 17.02
N PHE A 597 10.21 -21.85 17.14
CA PHE A 597 11.03 -22.70 18.02
C PHE A 597 12.06 -21.92 18.84
N ILE A 598 12.40 -20.71 18.40
CA ILE A 598 13.41 -19.85 19.04
C ILE A 598 12.73 -18.56 19.48
N THR A 599 12.95 -18.18 20.73
CA THR A 599 12.60 -16.86 21.23
C THR A 599 13.78 -15.91 21.07
N MET A 600 13.49 -14.71 20.57
CA MET A 600 14.42 -13.59 20.51
C MET A 600 14.06 -12.55 21.57
N GLN A 601 15.03 -12.19 22.40
CA GLN A 601 14.88 -11.22 23.47
C GLN A 601 15.96 -10.13 23.39
N VAL A 602 15.54 -8.87 23.21
CA VAL A 602 16.43 -7.69 23.12
C VAL A 602 16.39 -6.90 24.43
N TYR A 603 17.56 -6.58 24.97
CA TYR A 603 17.70 -5.88 26.25
C TYR A 603 17.87 -4.38 25.99
N LEU A 604 16.94 -3.54 26.45
CA LEU A 604 16.86 -2.14 26.00
C LEU A 604 17.49 -1.13 26.96
N ASN A 605 17.72 -1.46 28.22
CA ASN A 605 18.25 -0.51 29.18
C ASN A 605 19.08 -1.18 30.27
N ASP A 606 19.76 -0.36 31.07
CA ASP A 606 20.47 -0.73 32.28
C ASP A 606 19.90 0.08 33.48
N GLY A 607 20.69 0.23 34.55
CA GLY A 607 20.31 1.05 35.70
C GLY A 607 19.28 0.40 36.64
N PHE A 608 19.08 -0.92 36.54
CA PHE A 608 18.24 -1.70 37.44
C PHE A 608 19.07 -2.74 38.22
N LYS A 609 18.53 -3.24 39.33
CA LYS A 609 19.10 -4.34 40.14
C LYS A 609 18.08 -5.47 40.22
N GLY A 610 18.53 -6.72 40.08
CA GLY A 610 17.63 -7.86 39.86
C GLY A 610 17.21 -7.95 38.40
N GLY A 611 16.08 -8.58 38.08
CA GLY A 611 15.56 -8.56 36.71
C GLY A 611 16.34 -9.41 35.69
N LEU A 612 17.27 -10.27 36.12
CA LEU A 612 18.06 -11.07 35.19
C LEU A 612 17.21 -12.15 34.52
N THR A 613 17.50 -12.43 33.26
CA THR A 613 17.01 -13.64 32.61
C THR A 613 17.84 -14.82 33.09
N SER A 614 17.19 -15.81 33.72
CA SER A 614 17.85 -16.98 34.29
C SER A 614 17.28 -18.27 33.72
N PHE A 615 18.14 -19.13 33.19
CA PHE A 615 17.75 -20.47 32.78
C PHE A 615 17.75 -21.40 34.00
N ARG A 616 16.66 -22.16 34.18
CA ARG A 616 16.39 -22.94 35.40
C ARG A 616 16.35 -24.44 35.10
N GLY A 617 17.22 -25.19 35.76
CA GLY A 617 17.17 -26.64 35.87
C GLY A 617 16.56 -27.11 37.18
N ALA A 618 16.57 -28.42 37.44
CA ALA A 618 15.96 -28.99 38.66
C ALA A 618 16.60 -28.51 39.97
N LYS A 619 17.92 -28.27 39.98
CA LYS A 619 18.68 -27.80 41.17
C LYS A 619 19.73 -26.73 40.87
N LYS A 620 19.86 -26.33 39.61
CA LYS A 620 20.89 -25.41 39.12
C LYS A 620 20.24 -24.33 38.29
N HIS A 621 20.92 -23.21 38.16
CA HIS A 621 20.50 -22.09 37.33
C HIS A 621 21.69 -21.49 36.60
N PHE A 622 21.42 -20.76 35.54
CA PHE A 622 22.39 -19.99 34.79
C PHE A 622 21.83 -18.61 34.48
N ASP A 623 22.44 -17.60 35.10
CA ASP A 623 22.06 -16.21 34.89
C ASP A 623 22.75 -15.66 33.64
N VAL A 624 21.97 -15.15 32.70
CA VAL A 624 22.48 -14.53 31.49
C VAL A 624 22.94 -13.12 31.83
N LYS A 625 24.24 -12.86 31.67
CA LYS A 625 24.81 -11.53 31.82
C LYS A 625 24.59 -10.74 30.54
N THR A 626 23.78 -9.70 30.59
CA THR A 626 23.44 -8.89 29.42
C THR A 626 23.79 -7.43 29.63
N LYS A 627 23.96 -6.72 28.52
CA LYS A 627 24.11 -5.26 28.45
C LYS A 627 23.01 -4.69 27.57
N PRO A 628 22.69 -3.38 27.68
CA PRO A 628 21.84 -2.72 26.70
C PRO A 628 22.33 -3.01 25.29
N GLY A 629 21.37 -3.38 24.43
CA GLY A 629 21.59 -3.72 23.04
C GLY A 629 22.08 -5.14 22.77
N SER A 630 22.08 -6.00 23.78
CA SER A 630 22.28 -7.44 23.55
C SER A 630 21.00 -8.07 23.01
N ILE A 631 21.14 -9.10 22.16
CA ILE A 631 20.04 -9.99 21.74
C ILE A 631 20.35 -11.40 22.26
N LEU A 632 19.43 -11.98 23.02
CA LEU A 632 19.46 -13.38 23.43
C LEU A 632 18.49 -14.17 22.55
N LEU A 633 19.00 -15.20 21.86
CA LEU A 633 18.23 -16.17 21.11
C LEU A 633 18.29 -17.50 21.85
N PHE A 634 17.15 -18.15 22.09
CA PHE A 634 17.14 -19.41 22.83
C PHE A 634 15.95 -20.29 22.47
N ASP A 635 16.13 -21.60 22.63
CA ASP A 635 15.08 -22.62 22.46
C ASP A 635 13.91 -22.34 23.42
N GLN A 636 12.69 -22.25 22.88
CA GLN A 636 11.46 -22.02 23.64
C GLN A 636 11.19 -23.10 24.71
N GLU A 637 11.74 -24.30 24.55
CA GLU A 637 11.64 -25.36 25.57
C GLU A 637 12.56 -25.15 26.77
N LEU A 638 13.50 -24.19 26.72
CA LEU A 638 14.32 -23.84 27.87
C LEU A 638 13.47 -23.19 28.94
N ARG A 639 13.43 -23.84 30.10
CA ARG A 639 12.75 -23.28 31.26
C ARG A 639 13.55 -22.08 31.76
N HIS A 640 12.93 -20.91 31.77
CA HIS A 640 13.57 -19.66 32.16
C HIS A 640 12.61 -18.78 32.96
N GLU A 641 13.18 -17.84 33.69
CA GLU A 641 12.47 -16.82 34.43
C GLU A 641 13.06 -15.44 34.16
N GLU A 642 12.28 -14.41 34.45
CA GLU A 642 12.81 -13.08 34.67
C GLU A 642 12.81 -12.85 36.18
N CYS A 643 14.01 -12.86 36.77
CA CYS A 643 14.21 -12.70 38.21
C CYS A 643 13.56 -11.39 38.69
N GLU A 644 13.19 -11.33 39.97
CA GLU A 644 12.57 -10.15 40.55
C GLU A 644 13.43 -8.89 40.38
N VAL A 645 12.80 -7.79 39.95
CA VAL A 645 13.44 -6.47 39.90
C VAL A 645 13.38 -5.84 41.29
N VAL A 646 14.54 -5.72 41.91
CA VAL A 646 14.71 -5.20 43.28
C VAL A 646 14.93 -3.68 43.29
N LYS A 647 15.35 -3.08 42.17
CA LYS A 647 15.51 -1.63 42.04
C LYS A 647 15.47 -1.21 40.58
N GLY A 648 14.86 -0.06 40.30
CA GLY A 648 14.82 0.54 38.96
C GLY A 648 13.68 -0.03 38.10
N ARG A 649 13.81 0.13 36.79
CA ARG A 649 12.86 -0.43 35.81
C ARG A 649 13.63 -1.11 34.69
N ARG A 650 13.20 -2.30 34.32
CA ARG A 650 13.80 -3.07 33.22
C ARG A 650 12.85 -3.11 32.03
N HIS A 651 13.39 -2.94 30.84
CA HIS A 651 12.65 -2.94 29.58
C HIS A 651 13.30 -3.93 28.60
N VAL A 652 12.45 -4.71 27.97
CA VAL A 652 12.84 -5.81 27.08
C VAL A 652 11.89 -5.82 25.88
N LEU A 653 12.42 -6.14 24.71
CA LEU A 653 11.61 -6.40 23.52
C LEU A 653 11.71 -7.88 23.18
N ARG A 654 10.58 -8.54 22.91
CA ARG A 654 10.52 -9.98 22.63
C ARG A 654 9.75 -10.28 21.35
N SER A 655 10.20 -11.28 20.61
CA SER A 655 9.54 -11.86 19.43
C SER A 655 10.06 -13.30 19.23
N GLU A 656 9.58 -14.02 18.22
CA GLU A 656 9.96 -15.41 17.93
C GLU A 656 10.43 -15.60 16.48
N VAL A 657 11.40 -16.48 16.27
CA VAL A 657 11.86 -16.88 14.93
C VAL A 657 10.89 -17.92 14.38
N MET A 658 10.37 -17.66 13.18
CA MET A 658 9.41 -18.50 12.46
C MET A 658 10.15 -19.48 11.55
N PHE A 659 9.65 -20.71 11.49
CA PHE A 659 10.19 -21.79 10.66
C PHE A 659 9.10 -22.38 9.78
N ALA A 660 9.43 -22.69 8.53
CA ALA A 660 8.54 -23.35 7.58
C ALA A 660 9.13 -24.68 7.09
N PRO A 661 8.30 -25.64 6.65
CA PRO A 661 8.77 -26.82 5.92
C PRO A 661 9.62 -26.45 4.71
N HIS A 662 10.78 -27.08 4.58
CA HIS A 662 11.65 -26.98 3.41
C HIS A 662 11.02 -27.74 2.23
N LYS A 663 10.36 -27.02 1.33
CA LYS A 663 9.89 -27.59 0.05
C LYS A 663 11.14 -27.89 -0.80
N SER A 664 11.45 -29.17 -0.99
CA SER A 664 12.57 -29.64 -1.81
C SER A 664 12.50 -29.05 -3.22
N ASP A 665 13.56 -28.35 -3.63
CA ASP A 665 13.96 -27.97 -4.99
C ASP A 665 12.84 -27.91 -6.05
N TYR A 666 12.21 -26.73 -6.17
CA TYR A 666 11.89 -26.24 -7.51
C TYR A 666 13.12 -25.49 -8.01
N GLN A 667 13.78 -26.08 -9.00
CA GLN A 667 14.90 -25.49 -9.71
C GLN A 667 14.53 -24.07 -10.16
N TYR A 668 15.20 -23.08 -9.56
CA TYR A 668 15.42 -21.79 -10.20
C TYR A 668 16.39 -22.08 -11.37
N GLU A 669 15.85 -22.47 -12.52
CA GLU A 669 16.60 -22.33 -13.76
C GLU A 669 16.73 -20.84 -14.05
N SER A 670 17.97 -20.37 -13.86
CA SER A 670 18.48 -19.13 -14.39
C SER A 670 18.03 -18.96 -15.83
N THR A 671 17.17 -17.98 -16.09
CA THR A 671 17.05 -17.41 -17.43
C THR A 671 17.03 -15.90 -17.31
N LEU A 672 18.16 -15.34 -17.77
CA LEU A 672 18.44 -13.94 -18.04
C LEU A 672 17.35 -13.24 -18.84
#